data_AF-A0A355XTN9-F1
#
_entry.id   AF-A0A355XTN9-F1
#
_cell.length_a   1.000
_cell.length_b   1.000
_cell.length_c   1.000
_cell.angle_alpha   90.00
_cell.angle_beta   90.00
_cell.angle_gamma   90.00
#
_symmetry.space_group_name_H-M   'P 1'
#
loop_
_entity.id
_entity.type
_entity.pdbx_description
1 polymer ?
#
loop_
_entity_poly.entity_id
_entity_poly.type
_entity_poly.pdbx_seq_one_letter_code
_entity_poly.pdbx_strand_id
1 'polypeptide(L)'
;MKIKHVILSLLLAVSSVAAWGGSLTMTCVDDLSGANDWTAKYYALDKAQLAQQLGCAESDLSSLAGKTLIIYSVKQDGALVAPTASFASADGNNGDWHDAKGYSVAGWSGTPSFYHVVNYKNLSIGIGQNPNAGLAYGDTFHFRLVAKYMPTSGEAVSVPVDVTYKVHKDVADSEVDAALQAAVLACKTDTADTSRQAYYNKEEIEAALQAASAASDLAAKRAAIDLLEQAHDHYQIIADAYSTMKDAITALYEKVSQTDYPSVQDIEALYQKTLEYYALDEDHTSWMQEHLQEVSKLEAAYTQYARIDNAIRTARLQTEETNYDGKDQLRQAIAQAIEDKKSATTEEQYQAIIDNIAQAQADYLANRPEEWITIKNGKASVATNTGSTVQAHGPGFIRVGDIWYMCGEDRAAGPSAPWTPDVNLYSSVDLVNWKFERKIIQNGVTTPELGHGRFIERPKLLYNPKTGKYVVWCHYEQGNYGASEAACFECDSVNGPYRKVWTGRPLGTKSRDCNIFQDNDGTAYFISTTDENSNLGLFRLSDDYHSAVEKSVLFAGQGREAPAIVRVGDRYFMFNSACSGWDPNQCKMSYTTNIKSGWTGLSNVGNYNAYDTQAAAILTIKGTKKTTYLYVGDRWQDPDLAGTKTIIFPV
;
A
#
# COMPACT_ATOMS: atom_id res chain seq x y z
N MET A 1 34.61 -21.21 -20.24
CA MET A 1 35.14 -20.06 -21.01
C MET A 1 34.02 -19.58 -21.93
N LYS A 2 33.35 -18.44 -21.67
CA LYS A 2 33.69 -17.04 -22.05
C LYS A 2 33.88 -16.94 -23.57
N ILE A 3 33.12 -16.14 -24.35
CA ILE A 3 32.91 -14.66 -24.38
C ILE A 3 31.58 -14.38 -25.15
N LYS A 4 30.51 -13.74 -24.60
CA LYS A 4 30.09 -12.29 -24.59
C LYS A 4 29.79 -11.67 -25.99
N HIS A 5 28.55 -11.31 -26.38
CA HIS A 5 27.62 -10.19 -26.03
C HIS A 5 27.53 -9.15 -27.19
N VAL A 6 26.39 -8.41 -27.28
CA VAL A 6 26.03 -7.25 -28.17
C VAL A 6 25.29 -7.73 -29.45
N ILE A 7 23.99 -7.54 -29.73
CA ILE A 7 23.01 -6.46 -29.50
C ILE A 7 21.62 -7.09 -29.22
N LEU A 8 21.10 -6.91 -28.01
CA LEU A 8 19.71 -7.19 -27.62
C LEU A 8 19.42 -6.25 -26.45
N SER A 9 19.15 -4.98 -26.72
CA SER A 9 18.79 -3.96 -25.72
C SER A 9 18.18 -2.74 -26.41
N LEU A 10 16.85 -2.75 -26.61
CA LEU A 10 15.97 -1.57 -26.75
C LEU A 10 14.54 -2.07 -26.95
N LEU A 11 14.05 -2.81 -25.95
CA LEU A 11 12.64 -3.11 -25.72
C LEU A 11 12.54 -3.35 -24.21
N LEU A 12 11.55 -2.69 -23.59
CA LEU A 12 11.24 -2.61 -22.15
C LEU A 12 11.92 -1.47 -21.38
N ALA A 13 11.30 -0.30 -21.47
CA ALA A 13 10.91 0.49 -20.30
C ALA A 13 9.92 1.60 -20.73
N VAL A 14 8.68 1.23 -21.08
CA VAL A 14 7.57 2.17 -20.95
C VAL A 14 6.82 1.71 -19.70
N SER A 15 7.02 2.42 -18.61
CA SER A 15 6.15 2.31 -17.45
C SER A 15 4.73 2.64 -17.90
N SER A 16 3.75 1.80 -17.54
CA SER A 16 2.35 2.18 -17.59
C SER A 16 2.15 3.45 -16.76
N VAL A 17 2.04 4.57 -17.46
CA VAL A 17 1.42 5.78 -16.93
C VAL A 17 -0.04 5.59 -17.30
N ALA A 18 -0.92 5.63 -16.29
CA ALA A 18 -2.36 5.59 -16.55
C ALA A 18 -2.69 6.52 -17.73
N ALA A 19 -3.59 6.10 -18.62
CA ALA A 19 -4.10 6.96 -19.67
C ALA A 19 -5.00 8.02 -19.02
N TRP A 20 -4.59 9.27 -19.04
CA TRP A 20 -5.35 10.38 -18.46
C TRP A 20 -6.34 10.84 -19.55
N GLY A 21 -7.65 10.75 -19.26
CA GLY A 21 -8.74 11.15 -20.16
C GLY A 21 -9.21 12.58 -20.02
N GLY A 22 -8.67 13.47 -20.84
CA GLY A 22 -8.95 14.89 -20.83
C GLY A 22 -9.59 15.29 -22.14
N SER A 23 -10.40 16.34 -22.09
CA SER A 23 -11.18 16.80 -23.25
C SER A 23 -10.32 17.57 -24.26
N LEU A 24 -9.12 18.01 -23.87
CA LEU A 24 -8.16 18.68 -24.74
C LEU A 24 -6.82 17.92 -24.72
N THR A 25 -6.42 17.38 -25.86
CA THR A 25 -5.13 16.69 -26.04
C THR A 25 -4.20 17.55 -26.88
N MET A 26 -2.91 17.61 -26.50
CA MET A 26 -1.87 18.14 -27.39
C MET A 26 -0.69 17.19 -27.49
N THR A 27 -0.12 17.11 -28.69
CA THR A 27 1.13 16.39 -28.95
C THR A 27 2.22 17.40 -29.26
N CYS A 28 3.26 17.40 -28.44
CA CYS A 28 4.41 18.27 -28.52
C CYS A 28 5.63 17.45 -28.97
N VAL A 29 6.18 17.77 -30.13
CA VAL A 29 7.36 17.08 -30.69
C VAL A 29 8.55 18.02 -30.68
N ASP A 30 9.67 17.56 -30.14
CA ASP A 30 10.91 18.35 -30.08
C ASP A 30 12.15 17.55 -30.45
N ASP A 31 13.13 18.22 -31.04
CA ASP A 31 14.40 17.64 -31.50
C ASP A 31 15.54 17.87 -30.49
N LEU A 32 15.21 18.20 -29.23
CA LEU A 32 16.17 18.66 -28.20
C LEU A 32 17.46 17.86 -28.23
N SER A 33 18.44 18.39 -28.95
CA SER A 33 19.80 17.88 -28.90
C SER A 33 20.31 18.20 -27.51
N GLY A 34 20.79 17.19 -26.78
CA GLY A 34 21.27 17.33 -25.39
C GLY A 34 22.50 18.23 -25.20
N ALA A 35 22.60 19.37 -25.89
CA ALA A 35 23.68 20.32 -25.84
C ALA A 35 23.17 21.69 -25.35
N ASN A 36 23.25 21.92 -24.03
CA ASN A 36 23.24 23.23 -23.38
C ASN A 36 22.00 24.14 -23.57
N ASP A 37 20.89 23.64 -24.09
CA ASP A 37 19.70 24.47 -24.24
C ASP A 37 18.75 24.33 -23.05
N TRP A 38 18.56 25.43 -22.32
CA TRP A 38 17.50 25.55 -21.33
C TRP A 38 16.27 26.29 -21.89
N THR A 39 16.23 26.53 -23.19
CA THR A 39 15.12 27.24 -23.82
C THR A 39 13.96 26.27 -23.98
N ALA A 40 12.81 26.61 -23.41
CA ALA A 40 11.60 25.84 -23.63
C ALA A 40 11.09 26.07 -25.06
N LYS A 41 10.69 25.00 -25.75
CA LYS A 41 9.96 25.12 -27.02
C LYS A 41 8.48 25.26 -26.75
N TYR A 42 7.86 26.26 -27.38
CA TYR A 42 6.47 26.63 -27.12
C TYR A 42 5.51 26.02 -28.14
N TYR A 43 4.44 25.42 -27.62
CA TYR A 43 3.36 24.80 -28.37
C TYR A 43 2.04 25.49 -28.05
N ALA A 44 1.32 25.93 -29.08
CA ALA A 44 0.06 26.66 -28.91
C ALA A 44 -1.04 25.71 -28.40
N LEU A 45 -1.85 26.19 -27.45
CA LEU A 45 -3.11 25.56 -27.09
C LEU A 45 -4.20 25.94 -28.10
N ASP A 46 -5.10 25.01 -28.39
CA ASP A 46 -6.32 25.32 -29.15
C ASP A 46 -7.23 26.21 -28.29
N LYS A 47 -7.16 27.52 -28.53
CA LYS A 47 -7.94 28.52 -27.81
C LYS A 47 -9.44 28.34 -28.02
N ALA A 48 -9.85 27.97 -29.22
CA ALA A 48 -11.26 27.85 -29.58
C ALA A 48 -11.89 26.66 -28.85
N GLN A 49 -11.22 25.51 -28.89
CA GLN A 49 -11.65 24.31 -28.19
C GLN A 49 -11.62 24.50 -26.67
N LEU A 50 -10.56 25.12 -26.14
CA LEU A 50 -10.45 25.38 -24.71
C LEU A 50 -11.53 26.36 -24.22
N ALA A 51 -11.81 27.42 -24.98
CA ALA A 51 -12.89 28.37 -24.67
C ALA A 51 -14.27 27.69 -24.67
N GLN A 52 -14.52 26.83 -25.67
CA GLN A 52 -15.73 26.03 -25.77
C GLN A 52 -15.93 25.13 -24.55
N GLN A 53 -14.89 24.40 -24.13
CA GLN A 53 -14.96 23.47 -23.00
C GLN A 53 -15.08 24.19 -21.65
N LEU A 54 -14.47 25.37 -21.52
CA LEU A 54 -14.60 26.22 -20.35
C LEU A 54 -15.91 27.03 -20.34
N GLY A 55 -16.68 27.01 -21.42
CA GLY A 55 -17.93 27.77 -21.56
C GLY A 55 -17.72 29.29 -21.53
N CYS A 56 -16.62 29.79 -22.11
CA CYS A 56 -16.24 31.21 -22.10
C CYS A 56 -15.89 31.72 -23.51
N ALA A 57 -15.71 33.03 -23.67
CA ALA A 57 -15.24 33.58 -24.94
C ALA A 57 -13.71 33.42 -25.05
N GLU A 58 -13.19 33.19 -26.26
CA GLU A 58 -11.73 33.10 -26.49
C GLU A 58 -10.97 34.35 -26.01
N SER A 59 -11.61 35.52 -26.06
CA SER A 59 -11.06 36.78 -25.54
C SER A 59 -10.79 36.74 -24.03
N ASP A 60 -11.53 35.92 -23.29
CA ASP A 60 -11.47 35.81 -21.83
C ASP A 60 -10.25 35.01 -21.35
N LEU A 61 -9.60 34.29 -22.28
CA LEU A 61 -8.40 33.49 -22.04
C LEU A 61 -7.09 34.31 -22.10
N SER A 62 -7.17 35.65 -22.18
CA SER A 62 -6.00 36.51 -22.38
C SER A 62 -5.47 37.16 -21.08
N SER A 63 -4.23 36.81 -20.70
CA SER A 63 -3.39 37.37 -19.62
C SER A 63 -3.68 36.93 -18.16
N LEU A 64 -2.61 36.48 -17.47
CA LEU A 64 -2.63 36.12 -16.03
C LEU A 64 -2.88 37.34 -15.11
N ALA A 65 -2.70 38.56 -15.61
CA ALA A 65 -2.92 39.79 -14.84
C ALA A 65 -4.41 40.12 -14.59
N GLY A 66 -5.34 39.28 -15.08
CA GLY A 66 -6.80 39.42 -14.94
C GLY A 66 -7.52 38.28 -14.22
N LYS A 67 -6.83 37.33 -13.57
CA LYS A 67 -7.38 36.22 -12.74
C LYS A 67 -8.48 35.33 -13.36
N THR A 68 -8.72 35.37 -14.67
CA THR A 68 -9.80 34.58 -15.28
C THR A 68 -9.39 33.16 -15.63
N LEU A 69 -8.12 32.88 -15.94
CA LEU A 69 -7.64 31.53 -16.30
C LEU A 69 -6.34 31.18 -15.57
N ILE A 70 -6.29 30.00 -14.94
CA ILE A 70 -5.08 29.44 -14.34
C ILE A 70 -4.88 28.00 -14.82
N ILE A 71 -3.69 27.67 -15.30
CA ILE A 71 -3.31 26.30 -15.67
C ILE A 71 -2.50 25.69 -14.52
N TYR A 72 -3.03 24.62 -13.91
CA TYR A 72 -2.43 23.90 -12.79
C TYR A 72 -1.70 22.64 -13.24
N SER A 73 -0.61 22.31 -12.54
CA SER A 73 0.08 21.01 -12.63
C SER A 73 -0.59 19.98 -11.71
N VAL A 74 -0.44 18.69 -11.99
CA VAL A 74 -1.05 17.62 -11.20
C VAL A 74 0.01 16.74 -10.53
N LYS A 75 -0.16 16.45 -9.23
CA LYS A 75 0.68 15.51 -8.46
C LYS A 75 0.20 14.06 -8.58
N GLN A 76 1.01 13.12 -8.11
CA GLN A 76 0.68 11.68 -8.10
C GLN A 76 -0.62 11.35 -7.36
N ASP A 77 -0.96 12.12 -6.33
CA ASP A 77 -2.19 11.99 -5.54
C ASP A 77 -3.37 12.78 -6.14
N GLY A 78 -3.21 13.38 -7.32
CA GLY A 78 -4.22 14.23 -7.97
C GLY A 78 -4.28 15.66 -7.47
N ALA A 79 -3.46 16.06 -6.49
CA ALA A 79 -3.47 17.43 -5.98
C ALA A 79 -2.98 18.43 -7.05
N LEU A 80 -3.66 19.59 -7.11
CA LEU A 80 -3.35 20.65 -8.07
C LEU A 80 -2.27 21.60 -7.52
N VAL A 81 -1.27 21.90 -8.35
CA VAL A 81 -0.20 22.86 -8.05
C VAL A 81 -0.40 24.08 -8.93
N ALA A 82 -0.63 25.23 -8.29
CA ALA A 82 -0.80 26.48 -9.00
C ALA A 82 0.55 26.95 -9.58
N PRO A 83 0.56 27.57 -10.76
CA PRO A 83 1.75 28.19 -11.29
C PRO A 83 2.14 29.35 -10.38
N THR A 84 3.42 29.43 -10.04
CA THR A 84 3.96 30.48 -9.19
C THR A 84 4.03 31.81 -9.95
N ALA A 85 4.00 32.96 -9.26
CA ALA A 85 3.87 34.29 -9.91
C ALA A 85 5.02 34.65 -10.88
N SER A 86 6.20 34.05 -10.70
CA SER A 86 7.36 34.20 -11.59
C SER A 86 7.26 33.38 -12.89
N PHE A 87 6.22 32.56 -13.07
CA PHE A 87 6.16 31.44 -14.03
C PHE A 87 5.17 31.72 -15.19
N ALA A 88 4.51 32.87 -15.16
CA ALA A 88 3.42 33.24 -16.07
C ALA A 88 3.85 34.16 -17.23
N SER A 89 5.10 34.65 -17.22
CA SER A 89 5.61 35.59 -18.22
C SER A 89 7.09 35.40 -18.53
N ALA A 90 7.35 34.69 -19.63
CA ALA A 90 8.53 34.78 -20.49
C ALA A 90 9.92 34.31 -19.98
N ASP A 91 10.49 33.40 -20.79
CA ASP A 91 11.91 33.29 -21.16
C ASP A 91 12.93 32.96 -20.06
N GLY A 92 12.63 31.96 -19.21
CA GLY A 92 13.61 31.44 -18.26
C GLY A 92 13.35 30.01 -17.78
N ASN A 93 14.40 29.39 -17.25
CA ASN A 93 14.55 27.97 -16.89
C ASN A 93 13.78 27.51 -15.64
N ASN A 94 12.83 28.30 -15.16
CA ASN A 94 12.13 28.08 -13.89
C ASN A 94 10.67 27.70 -14.17
N GLY A 95 10.44 26.48 -14.67
CA GLY A 95 9.10 25.89 -14.85
C GLY A 95 8.67 24.94 -13.73
N ASP A 96 7.45 24.42 -13.80
CA ASP A 96 6.99 23.34 -12.92
C ASP A 96 7.60 22.02 -13.38
N TRP A 97 8.31 21.34 -12.46
CA TRP A 97 9.05 20.12 -12.73
C TRP A 97 8.16 18.88 -12.63
N HIS A 98 8.37 17.95 -13.54
CA HIS A 98 7.66 16.67 -13.60
C HIS A 98 8.64 15.49 -13.49
N ASP A 99 8.19 14.40 -12.85
CA ASP A 99 8.88 13.13 -12.93
C ASP A 99 8.63 12.42 -14.27
N ALA A 100 9.29 11.28 -14.49
CA ALA A 100 9.15 10.48 -15.72
C ALA A 100 7.73 9.94 -15.95
N LYS A 101 6.83 10.03 -14.96
CA LYS A 101 5.42 9.65 -15.06
C LYS A 101 4.49 10.85 -15.26
N GLY A 102 5.05 12.05 -15.43
CA GLY A 102 4.30 13.27 -15.66
C GLY A 102 3.77 13.96 -14.41
N TYR A 103 4.13 13.51 -13.20
CA TYR A 103 3.65 14.11 -11.95
C TYR A 103 4.52 15.27 -11.48
N SER A 104 3.89 16.34 -10.98
CA SER A 104 4.59 17.51 -10.43
C SER A 104 5.41 17.18 -9.18
N VAL A 105 6.69 17.58 -9.15
CA VAL A 105 7.65 17.24 -8.07
C VAL A 105 8.15 18.43 -7.22
N ALA A 106 7.52 19.61 -7.31
CA ALA A 106 7.84 20.82 -6.51
C ALA A 106 9.30 21.34 -6.61
N GLY A 107 10.13 20.78 -7.50
CA GLY A 107 11.51 21.19 -7.77
C GLY A 107 12.33 20.07 -8.41
N TRP A 108 13.53 20.38 -8.91
CA TRP A 108 14.42 19.39 -9.51
C TRP A 108 14.98 18.41 -8.46
N SER A 109 14.78 17.10 -8.68
CA SER A 109 15.16 16.02 -7.77
C SER A 109 16.49 15.32 -8.12
N GLY A 110 17.18 15.74 -9.19
CA GLY A 110 18.41 15.08 -9.65
C GLY A 110 18.22 13.83 -10.51
N THR A 111 16.98 13.48 -10.85
CA THR A 111 16.60 12.39 -11.77
C THR A 111 16.14 12.94 -13.12
N PRO A 112 16.01 12.10 -14.17
CA PRO A 112 15.39 12.52 -15.43
C PRO A 112 14.02 13.12 -15.19
N SER A 113 13.91 14.40 -15.54
CA SER A 113 12.76 15.26 -15.29
C SER A 113 12.74 16.37 -16.32
N PHE A 114 11.55 16.70 -16.82
CA PHE A 114 11.32 17.86 -17.67
C PHE A 114 10.56 18.92 -16.88
N TYR A 115 10.50 20.14 -17.40
CA TYR A 115 9.62 21.16 -16.87
C TYR A 115 8.73 21.72 -17.96
N HIS A 116 7.58 22.25 -17.56
CA HIS A 116 6.77 23.09 -18.44
C HIS A 116 6.61 24.50 -17.87
N VAL A 117 6.35 25.44 -18.79
CA VAL A 117 6.04 26.84 -18.52
C VAL A 117 4.79 27.24 -19.30
N VAL A 118 3.97 28.12 -18.75
CA VAL A 118 2.74 28.58 -19.42
C VAL A 118 2.90 30.01 -19.87
N ASN A 119 2.80 30.24 -21.18
CA ASN A 119 2.78 31.58 -21.76
C ASN A 119 1.32 32.02 -21.98
N TYR A 120 0.79 32.77 -21.02
CA TYR A 120 -0.57 33.28 -21.04
C TYR A 120 -0.82 34.41 -22.06
N LYS A 121 0.24 35.00 -22.65
CA LYS A 121 0.08 36.03 -23.68
C LYS A 121 -0.44 35.42 -24.98
N ASN A 122 0.12 34.28 -25.35
CA ASN A 122 -0.23 33.58 -26.59
C ASN A 122 -1.01 32.28 -26.34
N LEU A 123 -1.26 31.92 -25.07
CA LEU A 123 -1.82 30.66 -24.60
C LEU A 123 -1.09 29.46 -25.21
N SER A 124 0.18 29.31 -24.83
CA SER A 124 1.04 28.22 -25.28
C SER A 124 1.79 27.62 -24.09
N ILE A 125 2.06 26.32 -24.16
CA ILE A 125 2.87 25.60 -23.17
C ILE A 125 4.29 25.47 -23.72
N GLY A 126 5.25 25.97 -22.98
CA GLY A 126 6.67 25.73 -23.23
C GLY A 126 7.11 24.48 -22.50
N ILE A 127 7.82 23.57 -23.17
CA ILE A 127 8.39 22.38 -22.55
C ILE A 127 9.92 22.45 -22.70
N GLY A 128 10.64 22.16 -21.63
CA GLY A 128 12.11 22.19 -21.61
C GLY A 128 12.70 21.22 -20.60
N GLN A 129 14.03 21.16 -20.55
CA GLN A 129 14.76 20.27 -19.66
C GLN A 129 16.02 20.92 -19.09
N ASN A 130 16.57 20.35 -18.02
CA ASN A 130 17.94 20.67 -17.58
C ASN A 130 18.94 19.90 -18.47
N PRO A 131 20.07 20.51 -18.90
CA PRO A 131 21.13 19.80 -19.62
C PRO A 131 21.66 18.54 -18.92
N ASN A 132 21.49 18.44 -17.59
CA ASN A 132 21.86 17.28 -16.77
C ASN A 132 20.67 16.36 -16.42
N ALA A 133 19.45 16.67 -16.88
CA ALA A 133 18.27 15.84 -16.63
C ALA A 133 18.40 14.47 -17.32
N GLY A 134 19.07 14.38 -18.46
CA GLY A 134 19.27 13.09 -19.12
C GLY A 134 17.99 12.49 -19.67
N LEU A 135 17.07 13.31 -20.19
CA LEU A 135 16.02 12.82 -21.08
C LEU A 135 16.72 12.21 -22.30
N ALA A 136 16.37 10.98 -22.62
CA ALA A 136 16.89 10.26 -23.76
C ALA A 136 16.02 10.49 -24.99
N TYR A 137 16.64 10.35 -26.15
CA TYR A 137 15.91 10.28 -27.40
C TYR A 137 14.94 9.10 -27.41
N GLY A 138 13.71 9.35 -27.88
CA GLY A 138 12.63 8.37 -27.84
C GLY A 138 11.85 8.35 -26.52
N ASP A 139 12.23 9.18 -25.53
CA ASP A 139 11.41 9.35 -24.35
C ASP A 139 10.10 10.05 -24.74
N THR A 140 8.99 9.40 -24.39
CA THR A 140 7.64 9.95 -24.45
C THR A 140 7.16 10.16 -23.03
N PHE A 141 6.68 11.37 -22.75
CA PHE A 141 6.11 11.75 -21.47
C PHE A 141 4.66 12.13 -21.66
N HIS A 142 3.79 11.56 -20.82
CA HIS A 142 2.41 11.96 -20.73
C HIS A 142 2.21 12.69 -19.41
N PHE A 143 1.71 13.92 -19.44
CA PHE A 143 1.39 14.68 -18.24
C PHE A 143 0.10 15.46 -18.43
N ARG A 144 -0.63 15.67 -17.32
CA ARG A 144 -1.85 16.48 -17.33
C ARG A 144 -1.64 17.82 -16.68
N LEU A 145 -2.29 18.80 -17.28
CA LEU A 145 -2.56 20.09 -16.70
C LEU A 145 -4.06 20.25 -16.46
N VAL A 146 -4.45 21.17 -15.59
CA VAL A 146 -5.86 21.54 -15.39
C VAL A 146 -6.03 23.02 -15.64
N ALA A 147 -6.72 23.36 -16.73
CA ALA A 147 -7.12 24.73 -17.02
C ALA A 147 -8.36 25.07 -16.21
N LYS A 148 -8.25 26.01 -15.27
CA LYS A 148 -9.35 26.47 -14.43
C LYS A 148 -9.73 27.89 -14.79
N TYR A 149 -10.95 28.06 -15.27
CA TYR A 149 -11.57 29.34 -15.56
C TYR A 149 -12.39 29.83 -14.35
N MET A 150 -12.16 31.09 -13.96
CA MET A 150 -12.84 31.79 -12.88
C MET A 150 -13.58 33.01 -13.46
N PRO A 151 -14.88 32.88 -13.79
CA PRO A 151 -15.65 33.99 -14.32
C PRO A 151 -15.87 35.08 -13.26
N THR A 152 -16.18 36.30 -13.69
CA THR A 152 -16.52 37.42 -12.78
C THR A 152 -17.82 37.16 -11.99
N SER A 153 -18.69 36.29 -12.52
CA SER A 153 -19.92 35.81 -11.88
C SER A 153 -20.20 34.38 -12.33
N GLY A 154 -20.52 33.48 -11.40
CA GLY A 154 -20.77 32.05 -11.68
C GLY A 154 -19.75 31.14 -10.98
N GLU A 155 -19.90 29.84 -11.19
CA GLU A 155 -18.97 28.83 -10.65
C GLU A 155 -17.71 28.72 -11.52
N ALA A 156 -16.60 28.30 -10.90
CA ALA A 156 -15.36 28.05 -11.62
C ALA A 156 -15.48 26.74 -12.42
N VAL A 157 -15.03 26.76 -13.67
CA VAL A 157 -15.03 25.59 -14.55
C VAL A 157 -13.60 25.11 -14.70
N SER A 158 -13.37 23.80 -14.62
CA SER A 158 -12.04 23.20 -14.81
C SER A 158 -12.07 22.19 -15.94
N VAL A 159 -11.07 22.27 -16.81
CA VAL A 159 -10.89 21.39 -17.97
C VAL A 159 -9.52 20.74 -17.87
N PRO A 160 -9.44 19.39 -17.86
CA PRO A 160 -8.16 18.70 -17.98
C PRO A 160 -7.58 18.89 -19.39
N VAL A 161 -6.26 19.10 -19.43
CA VAL A 161 -5.48 19.22 -20.66
C VAL A 161 -4.38 18.16 -20.61
N ASP A 162 -4.48 17.14 -21.45
CA ASP A 162 -3.50 16.07 -21.52
C ASP A 162 -2.44 16.39 -22.56
N VAL A 163 -1.19 16.28 -22.13
CA VAL A 163 -0.01 16.64 -22.92
C VAL A 163 0.80 15.38 -23.15
N THR A 164 0.99 15.04 -24.42
CA THR A 164 1.98 14.05 -24.85
C THR A 164 3.19 14.80 -25.38
N TYR A 165 4.32 14.70 -24.69
CA TYR A 165 5.58 15.27 -25.10
C TYR A 165 6.56 14.19 -25.54
N LYS A 166 7.05 14.28 -26.78
CA LYS A 166 7.96 13.30 -27.36
C LYS A 166 9.28 13.95 -27.76
N VAL A 167 10.38 13.39 -27.24
CA VAL A 167 11.74 13.77 -27.60
C VAL A 167 12.15 12.99 -28.85
N HIS A 168 12.06 13.63 -30.00
CA HIS A 168 12.48 13.07 -31.28
C HIS A 168 14.01 13.11 -31.43
N LYS A 169 14.58 12.04 -31.96
CA LYS A 169 15.89 12.06 -32.61
C LYS A 169 15.63 11.93 -34.08
N ASP A 170 16.25 12.77 -34.90
CA ASP A 170 16.38 12.46 -36.32
C ASP A 170 16.98 11.06 -36.43
N VAL A 171 16.15 10.07 -36.76
CA VAL A 171 16.60 8.70 -37.02
C VAL A 171 17.74 8.82 -38.03
N ALA A 172 18.94 8.31 -37.80
CA ALA A 172 20.00 8.53 -38.78
C ALA A 172 19.53 7.98 -40.15
N ASP A 173 19.90 8.59 -41.28
CA ASP A 173 19.44 8.12 -42.60
C ASP A 173 19.70 6.61 -42.80
N SER A 174 20.78 6.09 -42.21
CA SER A 174 21.14 4.67 -42.19
C SER A 174 20.24 3.76 -41.34
N GLU A 175 19.45 4.33 -40.43
CA GLU A 175 18.60 3.65 -39.45
C GLU A 175 17.10 3.78 -39.77
N VAL A 176 16.70 4.67 -40.69
CA VAL A 176 15.29 4.96 -41.03
C VAL A 176 14.52 3.69 -41.42
N ASP A 177 15.14 2.81 -42.20
CA ASP A 177 14.49 1.55 -42.61
C ASP A 177 14.24 0.61 -41.43
N ALA A 178 15.16 0.55 -40.46
CA ALA A 178 15.01 -0.28 -39.27
C ALA A 178 13.94 0.29 -38.32
N ALA A 179 13.93 1.61 -38.14
CA ALA A 179 12.91 2.30 -37.34
C ALA A 179 11.50 2.13 -37.93
N LEU A 180 11.36 2.32 -39.25
CA LEU A 180 10.10 2.08 -39.95
C LEU A 180 9.62 0.64 -39.80
N GLN A 181 10.51 -0.35 -39.93
CA GLN A 181 10.16 -1.76 -39.72
C GLN A 181 9.69 -2.04 -38.30
N ALA A 182 10.33 -1.44 -37.28
CA ALA A 182 9.93 -1.58 -35.88
C ALA A 182 8.55 -0.97 -35.62
N ALA A 183 8.30 0.25 -36.10
CA ALA A 183 7.01 0.93 -35.95
C ALA A 183 5.88 0.17 -36.66
N VAL A 184 6.14 -0.33 -37.88
CA VAL A 184 5.19 -1.21 -38.61
C VAL A 184 4.89 -2.49 -37.82
N LEU A 185 5.90 -3.09 -37.18
CA LEU A 185 5.71 -4.29 -36.38
C LEU A 185 4.85 -4.02 -35.14
N ALA A 186 5.06 -2.90 -34.45
CA ALA A 186 4.26 -2.51 -33.29
C ALA A 186 2.77 -2.40 -33.65
N CYS A 187 2.44 -1.57 -34.64
CA CYS A 187 1.05 -1.40 -35.11
C CYS A 187 0.42 -2.72 -35.61
N LYS A 188 1.21 -3.58 -36.27
CA LYS A 188 0.71 -4.92 -36.67
C LYS A 188 0.41 -5.80 -35.47
N THR A 189 1.24 -5.76 -34.43
CA THR A 189 0.97 -6.46 -33.17
C THR A 189 -0.31 -5.95 -32.52
N ASP A 190 -0.52 -4.64 -32.46
CA ASP A 190 -1.74 -4.03 -31.91
C ASP A 190 -3.01 -4.51 -32.62
N THR A 191 -2.99 -4.52 -33.96
CA THR A 191 -4.13 -5.01 -34.76
C THR A 191 -4.37 -6.51 -34.63
N ALA A 192 -3.32 -7.28 -34.32
CA ALA A 192 -3.40 -8.72 -34.13
C ALA A 192 -3.82 -9.14 -32.71
N ASP A 193 -3.74 -8.23 -31.74
CA ASP A 193 -4.13 -8.51 -30.36
C ASP A 193 -5.66 -8.70 -30.24
N THR A 194 -6.07 -9.86 -29.73
CA THR A 194 -7.47 -10.22 -29.50
C THR A 194 -7.88 -10.13 -28.03
N SER A 195 -6.99 -9.72 -27.14
CA SER A 195 -7.24 -9.61 -25.69
C SER A 195 -7.79 -8.24 -25.25
N ARG A 196 -7.74 -7.26 -26.14
CA ARG A 196 -8.24 -5.90 -25.94
C ARG A 196 -9.76 -5.76 -26.15
N GLN A 197 -10.27 -4.57 -25.87
CA GLN A 197 -11.61 -4.11 -26.23
C GLN A 197 -11.82 -4.08 -27.75
N ALA A 198 -13.08 -4.04 -28.18
CA ALA A 198 -13.44 -4.06 -29.60
C ALA A 198 -12.94 -2.83 -30.38
N TYR A 199 -13.07 -1.61 -29.82
CA TYR A 199 -12.58 -0.35 -30.40
C TYR A 199 -11.11 -0.02 -30.03
N TYR A 200 -10.28 0.34 -31.00
CA TYR A 200 -8.83 0.50 -30.81
C TYR A 200 -8.19 1.31 -31.95
N ASN A 201 -8.78 2.46 -32.30
CA ASN A 201 -8.27 3.35 -33.37
C ASN A 201 -7.83 2.65 -34.68
N LYS A 202 -8.51 1.57 -35.07
CA LYS A 202 -8.11 0.69 -36.19
C LYS A 202 -7.85 1.45 -37.50
N GLU A 203 -8.74 2.38 -37.85
CA GLU A 203 -8.64 3.16 -39.08
C GLU A 203 -7.37 4.02 -39.13
N GLU A 204 -6.97 4.58 -37.99
CA GLU A 204 -5.74 5.37 -37.85
C GLU A 204 -4.51 4.49 -38.06
N ILE A 205 -4.50 3.31 -37.44
CA ILE A 205 -3.42 2.32 -37.63
C ILE A 205 -3.34 1.85 -39.08
N GLU A 206 -4.48 1.55 -39.71
CA GLU A 206 -4.53 1.13 -41.11
C GLU A 206 -4.01 2.24 -42.06
N ALA A 207 -4.37 3.50 -41.80
CA ALA A 207 -3.88 4.65 -42.55
C ALA A 207 -2.36 4.84 -42.39
N ALA A 208 -1.84 4.71 -41.16
CA ALA A 208 -0.41 4.80 -40.88
C ALA A 208 0.38 3.67 -41.57
N LEU A 209 -0.13 2.43 -41.53
CA LEU A 209 0.44 1.29 -42.25
C LEU A 209 0.42 1.48 -43.77
N GLN A 210 -0.65 2.10 -44.31
CA GLN A 210 -0.72 2.43 -45.73
C GLN A 210 0.32 3.49 -46.10
N ALA A 211 0.48 4.55 -45.30
CA ALA A 211 1.50 5.57 -45.51
C ALA A 211 2.91 4.96 -45.50
N ALA A 212 3.19 4.06 -44.56
CA ALA A 212 4.45 3.32 -44.49
C ALA A 212 4.72 2.47 -45.74
N SER A 213 3.70 1.83 -46.31
CA SER A 213 3.84 1.04 -47.54
C SER A 213 4.10 1.89 -48.79
N ALA A 214 3.62 3.13 -48.79
CA ALA A 214 3.77 4.08 -49.90
C ALA A 214 5.06 4.92 -49.82
N ALA A 215 5.76 4.89 -48.68
CA ALA A 215 6.96 5.69 -48.44
C ALA A 215 8.14 5.23 -49.31
N SER A 216 8.53 6.07 -50.28
CA SER A 216 9.56 5.73 -51.28
C SER A 216 10.92 6.42 -51.07
N ASP A 217 10.97 7.49 -50.28
CA ASP A 217 12.19 8.22 -49.93
C ASP A 217 12.34 8.43 -48.41
N LEU A 218 13.50 8.96 -47.98
CA LEU A 218 13.80 9.16 -46.56
C LEU A 218 12.80 10.10 -45.86
N ALA A 219 12.32 11.14 -46.53
CA ALA A 219 11.38 12.09 -45.94
C ALA A 219 10.01 11.45 -45.73
N ALA A 220 9.51 10.71 -46.73
CA ALA A 220 8.27 9.98 -46.65
C ALA A 220 8.33 8.86 -45.59
N LYS A 221 9.48 8.18 -45.44
CA LYS A 221 9.67 7.15 -44.41
C LYS A 221 9.64 7.73 -43.00
N ARG A 222 10.27 8.89 -42.77
CA ARG A 222 10.20 9.59 -41.48
C ARG A 222 8.78 10.00 -41.13
N ALA A 223 8.06 10.62 -42.08
CA ALA A 223 6.66 10.98 -41.87
C ALA A 223 5.77 9.75 -41.57
N ALA A 224 6.04 8.61 -42.21
CA ALA A 224 5.33 7.37 -41.91
C ALA A 224 5.67 6.80 -40.53
N ILE A 225 6.92 6.91 -40.06
CA ILE A 225 7.31 6.56 -38.69
C ILE A 225 6.48 7.38 -37.70
N ASP A 226 6.42 8.70 -37.87
CA ASP A 226 5.67 9.58 -36.96
C ASP A 226 4.18 9.20 -36.88
N LEU A 227 3.56 8.89 -38.03
CA LEU A 227 2.16 8.44 -38.08
C LEU A 227 1.94 7.09 -37.38
N LEU A 228 2.85 6.12 -37.57
CA LEU A 228 2.76 4.82 -36.92
C LEU A 228 2.94 4.93 -35.42
N GLU A 229 3.90 5.73 -34.97
CA GLU A 229 4.14 5.96 -33.56
C GLU A 229 2.95 6.67 -32.90
N GLN A 230 2.38 7.69 -33.55
CA GLN A 230 1.17 8.35 -33.07
C GLN A 230 0.00 7.36 -32.96
N ALA A 231 -0.24 6.56 -33.99
CA ALA A 231 -1.31 5.57 -33.99
C ALA A 231 -1.11 4.49 -32.88
N HIS A 232 0.13 4.08 -32.65
CA HIS A 232 0.48 3.15 -31.56
C HIS A 232 0.25 3.77 -30.18
N ASP A 233 0.64 5.03 -29.97
CA ASP A 233 0.45 5.73 -28.70
C ASP A 233 -1.05 5.89 -28.40
N HIS A 234 -1.85 6.27 -29.41
CA HIS A 234 -3.32 6.32 -29.29
C HIS A 234 -3.93 4.95 -28.96
N TYR A 235 -3.45 3.87 -29.60
CA TYR A 235 -3.87 2.51 -29.28
C TYR A 235 -3.66 2.18 -27.81
N GLN A 236 -2.47 2.47 -27.28
CA GLN A 236 -2.13 2.20 -25.88
C GLN A 236 -3.03 2.97 -24.92
N ILE A 237 -3.28 4.24 -25.19
CA ILE A 237 -4.18 5.09 -24.39
C ILE A 237 -5.59 4.47 -24.30
N ILE A 238 -6.13 4.01 -25.43
CA ILE A 238 -7.46 3.38 -25.49
C ILE A 238 -7.42 2.03 -24.75
N ALA A 239 -6.45 1.17 -25.04
CA ALA A 239 -6.33 -0.15 -24.43
C ALA A 239 -6.18 -0.08 -22.90
N ASP A 240 -5.36 0.84 -22.40
CA ASP A 240 -5.13 1.04 -20.98
C ASP A 240 -6.38 1.57 -20.27
N ALA A 241 -7.12 2.51 -20.89
CA ALA A 241 -8.34 3.05 -20.33
C ALA A 241 -9.42 1.96 -20.12
N TYR A 242 -9.65 1.14 -21.15
CA TYR A 242 -10.65 0.08 -21.09
C TYR A 242 -10.26 -1.05 -20.14
N SER A 243 -9.01 -1.52 -20.20
CA SER A 243 -8.53 -2.59 -19.33
C SER A 243 -8.52 -2.17 -17.87
N THR A 244 -8.02 -0.98 -17.55
CA THR A 244 -7.98 -0.45 -16.17
C THR A 244 -9.38 -0.30 -15.59
N MET A 245 -10.31 0.30 -16.33
CA MET A 245 -11.70 0.46 -15.88
C MET A 245 -12.36 -0.90 -15.65
N LYS A 246 -12.24 -1.82 -16.63
CA LYS A 246 -12.81 -3.16 -16.55
C LYS A 246 -12.27 -3.94 -15.34
N ASP A 247 -10.96 -3.94 -15.13
CA ASP A 247 -10.34 -4.67 -14.02
C ASP A 247 -10.78 -4.09 -12.67
N ALA A 248 -10.79 -2.75 -12.54
CA ALA A 248 -11.20 -2.07 -11.32
C ALA A 248 -12.67 -2.35 -10.97
N ILE A 249 -13.60 -2.16 -11.92
CA ILE A 249 -15.02 -2.38 -11.66
C ILE A 249 -15.37 -3.85 -11.47
N THR A 250 -14.67 -4.77 -12.17
CA THR A 250 -14.84 -6.22 -11.95
C THR A 250 -14.42 -6.59 -10.54
N ALA A 251 -13.23 -6.15 -10.10
CA ALA A 251 -12.74 -6.43 -8.76
C ALA A 251 -13.67 -5.85 -7.67
N LEU A 252 -14.21 -4.65 -7.87
CA LEU A 252 -15.18 -4.07 -6.95
C LEU A 252 -16.50 -4.85 -6.94
N TYR A 253 -17.06 -5.19 -8.10
CA TYR A 253 -18.29 -5.94 -8.22
C TYR A 253 -18.19 -7.34 -7.56
N GLU A 254 -17.07 -8.04 -7.77
CA GLU A 254 -16.80 -9.31 -7.10
C GLU A 254 -16.77 -9.17 -5.58
N LYS A 255 -16.22 -8.07 -5.04
CA LYS A 255 -16.20 -7.80 -3.60
C LYS A 255 -17.59 -7.55 -3.03
N VAL A 256 -18.47 -6.85 -3.76
CA VAL A 256 -19.76 -6.38 -3.23
C VAL A 256 -20.95 -7.28 -3.56
N SER A 257 -20.89 -8.07 -4.64
CA SER A 257 -22.03 -8.83 -5.19
C SER A 257 -22.62 -9.88 -4.23
N GLN A 258 -21.85 -10.31 -3.23
CA GLN A 258 -22.26 -11.27 -2.21
C GLN A 258 -22.50 -10.63 -0.84
N THR A 259 -22.70 -9.32 -0.80
CA THR A 259 -22.85 -8.55 0.44
C THR A 259 -24.18 -7.82 0.50
N ASP A 260 -24.57 -7.39 1.70
CA ASP A 260 -25.75 -6.54 1.91
C ASP A 260 -25.45 -5.04 1.64
N TYR A 261 -24.43 -4.72 0.83
CA TYR A 261 -24.03 -3.33 0.58
C TYR A 261 -25.14 -2.57 -0.18
N PRO A 262 -25.64 -1.43 0.34
CA PRO A 262 -26.81 -0.75 -0.23
C PRO A 262 -26.65 -0.33 -1.70
N SER A 263 -25.45 0.06 -2.12
CA SER A 263 -25.16 0.51 -3.50
C SER A 263 -24.65 -0.60 -4.43
N VAL A 264 -24.93 -1.87 -4.12
CA VAL A 264 -24.54 -3.00 -5.00
C VAL A 264 -25.14 -2.90 -6.40
N GLN A 265 -26.38 -2.40 -6.53
CA GLN A 265 -27.06 -2.26 -7.82
C GLN A 265 -26.42 -1.16 -8.69
N ASP A 266 -25.94 -0.08 -8.08
CA ASP A 266 -25.24 1.00 -8.81
C ASP A 266 -23.91 0.48 -9.37
N ILE A 267 -23.18 -0.30 -8.57
CA ILE A 267 -21.92 -0.95 -9.00
C ILE A 267 -22.20 -1.98 -10.10
N GLU A 268 -23.25 -2.79 -9.98
CA GLU A 268 -23.64 -3.75 -11.01
C GLU A 268 -23.99 -3.05 -12.34
N ALA A 269 -24.75 -1.96 -12.30
CA ALA A 269 -25.09 -1.18 -13.48
C ALA A 269 -23.83 -0.64 -14.18
N LEU A 270 -22.88 -0.09 -13.42
CA LEU A 270 -21.61 0.41 -13.95
C LEU A 270 -20.74 -0.72 -14.52
N TYR A 271 -20.70 -1.88 -13.87
CA TYR A 271 -20.03 -3.09 -14.35
C TYR A 271 -20.61 -3.55 -15.70
N GLN A 272 -21.94 -3.70 -15.80
CA GLN A 272 -22.59 -4.12 -17.04
C GLN A 272 -22.36 -3.11 -18.17
N LYS A 273 -22.43 -1.81 -17.88
CA LYS A 273 -22.15 -0.76 -18.87
C LYS A 273 -20.71 -0.81 -19.37
N THR A 274 -19.75 -1.07 -18.47
CA THR A 274 -18.35 -1.25 -18.83
C THR A 274 -18.15 -2.43 -19.76
N LEU A 275 -18.79 -3.58 -19.49
CA LEU A 275 -18.72 -4.75 -20.35
C LEU A 275 -19.37 -4.53 -21.72
N GLU A 276 -20.50 -3.81 -21.76
CA GLU A 276 -21.16 -3.41 -23.01
C GLU A 276 -20.19 -2.61 -23.88
N TYR A 277 -19.62 -1.53 -23.34
CA TYR A 277 -18.68 -0.68 -24.07
C TYR A 277 -17.40 -1.41 -24.47
N TYR A 278 -16.90 -2.33 -23.64
CA TYR A 278 -15.74 -3.15 -24.00
C TYR A 278 -15.99 -4.01 -25.25
N ALA A 279 -17.25 -4.39 -25.50
CA ALA A 279 -17.64 -5.23 -26.64
C ALA A 279 -18.07 -4.43 -27.89
N LEU A 280 -18.36 -3.13 -27.76
CA LEU A 280 -18.73 -2.27 -28.88
C LEU A 280 -17.51 -1.76 -29.65
N ASP A 281 -17.61 -1.74 -30.97
CA ASP A 281 -16.63 -1.08 -31.85
C ASP A 281 -16.93 0.42 -31.96
N GLU A 282 -16.98 1.10 -30.81
CA GLU A 282 -17.26 2.51 -30.65
C GLU A 282 -16.28 3.13 -29.62
N ASP A 283 -15.88 4.38 -29.82
CA ASP A 283 -14.99 5.08 -28.89
C ASP A 283 -15.73 5.54 -27.64
N HIS A 284 -15.43 4.89 -26.51
CA HIS A 284 -15.89 5.25 -25.17
C HIS A 284 -14.70 5.52 -24.23
N THR A 285 -13.53 5.88 -24.77
CA THR A 285 -12.28 6.06 -24.00
C THR A 285 -12.44 7.10 -22.89
N SER A 286 -13.01 8.27 -23.21
CA SER A 286 -13.28 9.32 -22.22
C SER A 286 -14.25 8.85 -21.13
N TRP A 287 -15.27 8.07 -21.49
CA TRP A 287 -16.22 7.52 -20.51
C TRP A 287 -15.50 6.59 -19.52
N MET A 288 -14.64 5.69 -20.01
CA MET A 288 -13.86 4.77 -19.17
C MET A 288 -13.00 5.53 -18.16
N GLN A 289 -12.33 6.60 -18.62
CA GLN A 289 -11.43 7.40 -17.79
C GLN A 289 -12.17 8.24 -16.75
N GLU A 290 -13.31 8.84 -17.12
CA GLU A 290 -14.15 9.62 -16.20
C GLU A 290 -14.74 8.73 -15.10
N HIS A 291 -15.24 7.54 -15.46
CA HIS A 291 -15.92 6.64 -14.51
C HIS A 291 -14.95 5.83 -13.65
N LEU A 292 -13.67 5.71 -14.02
CA LEU A 292 -12.66 5.11 -13.13
C LEU A 292 -12.53 5.85 -11.79
N GLN A 293 -12.71 7.18 -11.79
CA GLN A 293 -12.75 7.96 -10.56
C GLN A 293 -14.00 7.65 -9.72
N GLU A 294 -15.14 7.36 -10.36
CA GLU A 294 -16.35 6.92 -9.70
C GLU A 294 -16.15 5.55 -9.04
N VAL A 295 -15.54 4.59 -9.75
CA VAL A 295 -15.16 3.27 -9.18
C VAL A 295 -14.31 3.44 -7.93
N SER A 296 -13.32 4.33 -7.98
CA SER A 296 -12.44 4.60 -6.83
C SER A 296 -13.21 5.14 -5.61
N LYS A 297 -14.19 6.03 -5.84
CA LYS A 297 -15.08 6.55 -4.77
C LYS A 297 -16.00 5.47 -4.22
N LEU A 298 -16.57 4.63 -5.08
CA LEU A 298 -17.42 3.51 -4.68
C LEU A 298 -16.62 2.48 -3.86
N GLU A 299 -15.37 2.21 -4.24
CA GLU A 299 -14.47 1.34 -3.48
C GLU A 299 -14.12 1.93 -2.10
N ALA A 300 -13.85 3.23 -2.02
CA ALA A 300 -13.62 3.92 -0.74
C ALA A 300 -14.85 3.85 0.17
N ALA A 301 -16.05 4.13 -0.36
CA ALA A 301 -17.31 4.05 0.37
C ALA A 301 -17.58 2.62 0.88
N TYR A 302 -17.38 1.60 0.03
CA TYR A 302 -17.50 0.20 0.44
C TYR A 302 -16.47 -0.18 1.53
N THR A 303 -15.25 0.34 1.43
CA THR A 303 -14.22 0.12 2.45
C THR A 303 -14.66 0.66 3.82
N GLN A 304 -15.28 1.86 3.86
CA GLN A 304 -15.86 2.38 5.10
C GLN A 304 -17.05 1.56 5.59
N TYR A 305 -17.95 1.18 4.69
CA TYR A 305 -19.08 0.31 5.00
C TYR A 305 -18.62 -0.99 5.69
N ALA A 306 -17.58 -1.64 5.17
CA ALA A 306 -17.01 -2.85 5.75
C ALA A 306 -16.38 -2.64 7.14
N ARG A 307 -15.84 -1.43 7.42
CA ARG A 307 -15.26 -1.08 8.73
C ARG A 307 -16.32 -0.97 9.83
N ILE A 308 -17.57 -0.67 9.50
CA ILE A 308 -18.68 -0.62 10.47
C ILE A 308 -18.85 -1.97 11.19
N ASP A 309 -18.74 -3.09 10.47
CA ASP A 309 -18.89 -4.42 11.08
C ASP A 309 -17.80 -4.71 12.11
N ASN A 310 -16.58 -4.21 11.89
CA ASN A 310 -15.51 -4.35 12.86
C ASN A 310 -15.73 -3.44 14.08
N ALA A 311 -16.18 -2.20 13.88
CA ALA A 311 -16.52 -1.30 14.97
C ALA A 311 -17.63 -1.90 15.86
N ILE A 312 -18.70 -2.41 15.24
CA ILE A 312 -19.79 -3.13 15.92
C ILE A 312 -19.25 -4.35 16.68
N ARG A 313 -18.45 -5.20 16.02
CA ARG A 313 -17.90 -6.42 16.62
C ARG A 313 -17.03 -6.11 17.83
N THR A 314 -16.13 -5.15 17.70
CA THR A 314 -15.23 -4.73 18.77
C THR A 314 -15.99 -4.19 19.97
N ALA A 315 -17.00 -3.34 19.74
CA ALA A 315 -17.85 -2.81 20.80
C ALA A 315 -18.68 -3.91 21.49
N ARG A 316 -19.23 -4.86 20.72
CA ARG A 316 -19.94 -6.02 21.29
C ARG A 316 -19.05 -6.84 22.21
N LEU A 317 -17.83 -7.17 21.77
CA LEU A 317 -16.85 -7.90 22.58
C LEU A 317 -16.59 -7.19 23.92
N GLN A 318 -16.48 -5.85 23.94
CA GLN A 318 -16.36 -5.12 25.22
C GLN A 318 -17.55 -5.42 26.15
N THR A 319 -18.78 -5.31 25.65
CA THR A 319 -19.97 -5.54 26.47
C THR A 319 -20.18 -7.01 26.86
N GLU A 320 -19.57 -7.95 26.15
CA GLU A 320 -19.61 -9.38 26.46
C GLU A 320 -18.58 -9.75 27.55
N GLU A 321 -17.37 -9.20 27.47
CA GLU A 321 -16.28 -9.52 28.40
C GLU A 321 -16.27 -8.66 29.67
N THR A 322 -16.93 -7.50 29.65
CA THR A 322 -16.89 -6.53 30.76
C THR A 322 -18.29 -6.10 31.21
N ASN A 323 -18.35 -5.49 32.39
CA ASN A 323 -19.60 -5.05 33.00
C ASN A 323 -19.46 -3.67 33.67
N TYR A 324 -18.86 -2.71 32.98
CA TYR A 324 -18.72 -1.34 33.46
C TYR A 324 -20.04 -0.57 33.39
N ASP A 325 -20.12 0.56 34.09
CA ASP A 325 -21.23 1.50 33.94
C ASP A 325 -21.26 2.05 32.50
N GLY A 326 -22.45 2.27 31.95
CA GLY A 326 -22.61 2.67 30.54
C GLY A 326 -22.82 1.50 29.56
N LYS A 327 -22.86 0.26 30.03
CA LYS A 327 -23.00 -0.95 29.18
C LYS A 327 -24.25 -0.92 28.29
N ASP A 328 -25.37 -0.50 28.86
CA ASP A 328 -26.64 -0.45 28.11
C ASP A 328 -26.62 0.67 27.06
N GLN A 329 -25.94 1.78 27.33
CA GLN A 329 -25.73 2.87 26.37
C GLN A 329 -24.85 2.41 25.19
N LEU A 330 -23.76 1.67 25.47
CA LEU A 330 -22.94 1.08 24.41
C LEU A 330 -23.75 0.07 23.58
N ARG A 331 -24.59 -0.76 24.21
CA ARG A 331 -25.50 -1.67 23.50
C ARG A 331 -26.52 -0.93 22.63
N GLN A 332 -27.05 0.20 23.10
CA GLN A 332 -27.94 1.06 22.31
C GLN A 332 -27.21 1.66 21.10
N ALA A 333 -25.98 2.17 21.28
CA ALA A 333 -25.17 2.68 20.18
C ALA A 333 -24.86 1.59 19.13
N ILE A 334 -24.54 0.37 19.58
CA ILE A 334 -24.38 -0.80 18.70
C ILE A 334 -25.67 -1.08 17.92
N ALA A 335 -26.83 -1.09 18.59
CA ALA A 335 -28.12 -1.34 17.95
C ALA A 335 -28.45 -0.26 16.90
N GLN A 336 -28.20 1.00 17.23
CA GLN A 336 -28.40 2.13 16.33
C GLN A 336 -27.49 2.02 15.10
N ALA A 337 -26.21 1.70 15.29
CA ALA A 337 -25.29 1.54 14.18
C ALA A 337 -25.68 0.41 13.20
N ILE A 338 -26.23 -0.70 13.69
CA ILE A 338 -26.77 -1.77 12.85
C ILE A 338 -27.92 -1.25 11.98
N GLU A 339 -28.78 -0.40 12.55
CA GLU A 339 -29.91 0.17 11.82
C GLU A 339 -29.47 1.23 10.82
N ASP A 340 -28.62 2.18 11.25
CA ASP A 340 -28.07 3.23 10.39
C ASP A 340 -27.31 2.64 9.20
N LYS A 341 -26.54 1.56 9.42
CA LYS A 341 -25.79 0.86 8.35
C LYS A 341 -26.68 0.40 7.19
N LYS A 342 -27.94 0.06 7.45
CA LYS A 342 -28.88 -0.41 6.39
C LYS A 342 -29.33 0.71 5.46
N SER A 343 -29.28 1.96 5.90
CA SER A 343 -29.81 3.12 5.17
C SER A 343 -28.74 4.10 4.70
N ALA A 344 -27.53 4.04 5.26
CA ALA A 344 -26.40 4.84 4.84
C ALA A 344 -25.91 4.44 3.44
N THR A 345 -25.62 5.44 2.60
CA THR A 345 -25.22 5.27 1.19
C THR A 345 -23.97 6.07 0.82
N THR A 346 -23.42 6.86 1.73
CA THR A 346 -22.28 7.75 1.49
C THR A 346 -21.14 7.48 2.45
N GLU A 347 -19.91 7.79 2.03
CA GLU A 347 -18.70 7.62 2.84
C GLU A 347 -18.81 8.38 4.17
N GLU A 348 -19.32 9.61 4.15
CA GLU A 348 -19.49 10.46 5.33
C GLU A 348 -20.48 9.85 6.33
N GLN A 349 -21.58 9.25 5.85
CA GLN A 349 -22.53 8.56 6.71
C GLN A 349 -21.91 7.32 7.35
N TYR A 350 -21.15 6.53 6.58
CA TYR A 350 -20.46 5.36 7.12
C TYR A 350 -19.43 5.74 8.18
N GLN A 351 -18.65 6.80 7.94
CA GLN A 351 -17.68 7.30 8.91
C GLN A 351 -18.38 7.83 10.18
N ALA A 352 -19.50 8.55 10.04
CA ALA A 352 -20.28 9.01 11.19
C ALA A 352 -20.79 7.85 12.07
N ILE A 353 -21.22 6.73 11.47
CA ILE A 353 -21.61 5.52 12.21
C ILE A 353 -20.42 4.95 13.01
N ILE A 354 -19.24 4.86 12.38
CA ILE A 354 -18.01 4.38 13.03
C ILE A 354 -17.65 5.30 14.20
N ASP A 355 -17.66 6.61 13.99
CA ASP A 355 -17.31 7.60 15.01
C ASP A 355 -18.27 7.57 16.20
N ASN A 356 -19.58 7.40 15.95
CA ASN A 356 -20.59 7.29 17.00
C ASN A 356 -20.36 6.04 17.88
N ILE A 357 -20.07 4.88 17.29
CA ILE A 357 -19.74 3.67 18.06
C ILE A 357 -18.43 3.85 18.82
N ALA A 358 -17.41 4.43 18.18
CA ALA A 358 -16.10 4.65 18.79
C ALA A 358 -16.22 5.58 20.01
N GLN A 359 -17.01 6.66 19.91
CA GLN A 359 -17.28 7.56 21.02
C GLN A 359 -18.05 6.86 22.14
N ALA A 360 -19.12 6.13 21.83
CA ALA A 360 -19.88 5.37 22.82
C ALA A 360 -18.99 4.33 23.55
N GLN A 361 -18.08 3.69 22.81
CA GLN A 361 -17.11 2.77 23.40
C GLN A 361 -16.09 3.49 24.29
N ALA A 362 -15.61 4.67 23.87
CA ALA A 362 -14.71 5.48 24.70
C ALA A 362 -15.38 5.91 26.02
N ASP A 363 -16.64 6.36 25.96
CA ASP A 363 -17.44 6.73 27.14
C ASP A 363 -17.67 5.53 28.06
N TYR A 364 -17.93 4.36 27.49
CA TYR A 364 -18.05 3.10 28.23
C TYR A 364 -16.75 2.75 28.96
N LEU A 365 -15.62 2.78 28.26
CA LEU A 365 -14.30 2.43 28.80
C LEU A 365 -13.78 3.44 29.82
N ALA A 366 -14.29 4.67 29.82
CA ALA A 366 -13.99 5.66 30.85
C ALA A 366 -14.51 5.26 32.24
N ASN A 367 -15.53 4.40 32.30
CA ASN A 367 -16.15 3.91 33.55
C ASN A 367 -15.50 2.62 34.09
N ARG A 368 -14.35 2.19 33.54
CA ARG A 368 -13.62 1.03 34.05
C ARG A 368 -13.23 1.22 35.54
N PRO A 369 -13.37 0.20 36.39
CA PRO A 369 -13.04 0.32 37.81
C PRO A 369 -11.52 0.46 38.02
N GLU A 370 -11.12 1.21 39.06
CA GLU A 370 -9.73 1.24 39.52
C GLU A 370 -9.48 0.05 40.46
N GLU A 371 -8.73 -0.94 39.99
CA GLU A 371 -8.46 -2.17 40.73
C GLU A 371 -6.96 -2.50 40.81
N TRP A 372 -6.57 -3.15 41.90
CA TRP A 372 -5.22 -3.69 42.06
C TRP A 372 -5.10 -5.06 41.42
N ILE A 373 -4.28 -5.14 40.37
CA ILE A 373 -3.96 -6.40 39.69
C ILE A 373 -2.61 -6.92 40.22
N THR A 374 -2.55 -8.19 40.60
CA THR A 374 -1.32 -8.86 41.04
C THR A 374 -0.96 -10.01 40.11
N ILE A 375 0.09 -9.85 39.32
CA ILE A 375 0.67 -10.92 38.50
C ILE A 375 1.66 -11.72 39.35
N LYS A 376 1.47 -13.05 39.44
CA LYS A 376 2.34 -13.96 40.20
C LYS A 376 3.19 -14.80 39.26
N ASN A 377 4.45 -14.41 39.09
CA ASN A 377 5.40 -15.15 38.27
C ASN A 377 5.76 -16.52 38.87
N GLY A 378 6.14 -17.47 38.01
CA GLY A 378 6.69 -18.77 38.40
C GLY A 378 5.67 -19.92 38.48
N LYS A 379 4.37 -19.66 38.22
CA LYS A 379 3.35 -20.70 38.06
C LYS A 379 2.73 -20.61 36.68
N ALA A 380 2.35 -21.75 36.12
CA ALA A 380 1.57 -21.78 34.89
C ALA A 380 0.17 -21.20 35.14
N SER A 381 -0.28 -20.33 34.25
CA SER A 381 -1.66 -19.81 34.26
C SER A 381 -2.64 -20.92 33.89
N VAL A 382 -3.85 -20.86 34.46
CA VAL A 382 -4.94 -21.78 34.12
C VAL A 382 -6.08 -20.98 33.52
N ALA A 383 -6.61 -21.47 32.40
CA ALA A 383 -7.71 -20.81 31.71
C ALA A 383 -9.02 -20.95 32.50
N THR A 384 -9.68 -19.83 32.76
CA THR A 384 -10.83 -19.73 33.67
C THR A 384 -12.04 -20.54 33.22
N ASN A 385 -12.25 -20.66 31.90
CA ASN A 385 -13.41 -21.32 31.31
C ASN A 385 -13.19 -22.82 31.01
N THR A 386 -11.93 -23.29 30.91
CA THR A 386 -11.64 -24.70 30.58
C THR A 386 -10.98 -25.45 31.73
N GLY A 387 -10.37 -24.75 32.69
CA GLY A 387 -9.57 -25.36 33.75
C GLY A 387 -8.23 -25.94 33.26
N SER A 388 -7.91 -25.81 31.98
CA SER A 388 -6.65 -26.27 31.38
C SER A 388 -5.54 -25.23 31.54
N THR A 389 -4.29 -25.69 31.62
CA THR A 389 -3.12 -24.80 31.56
C THR A 389 -3.16 -23.94 30.29
N VAL A 390 -2.84 -22.65 30.42
CA VAL A 390 -2.69 -21.73 29.29
C VAL A 390 -1.48 -22.17 28.46
N GLN A 391 -1.71 -22.40 27.17
CA GLN A 391 -0.72 -22.87 26.20
C GLN A 391 -0.61 -21.83 25.09
N ALA A 392 0.24 -20.82 25.32
CA ALA A 392 0.47 -19.70 24.41
C ALA A 392 1.93 -19.22 24.53
N HIS A 393 2.87 -20.10 24.22
CA HIS A 393 4.31 -19.80 24.35
C HIS A 393 4.83 -18.98 23.17
N GLY A 394 5.94 -18.28 23.36
CA GLY A 394 6.42 -17.29 22.40
C GLY A 394 5.39 -16.18 22.14
N PRO A 395 4.68 -15.67 23.17
CA PRO A 395 3.38 -15.03 22.97
C PRO A 395 3.45 -13.74 22.14
N GLY A 396 2.37 -13.51 21.40
CA GLY A 396 2.02 -12.24 20.79
C GLY A 396 0.81 -11.63 21.48
N PHE A 397 0.77 -10.30 21.57
CA PHE A 397 -0.31 -9.59 22.24
C PHE A 397 -0.89 -8.49 21.37
N ILE A 398 -2.21 -8.32 21.47
CA ILE A 398 -2.91 -7.12 21.04
C ILE A 398 -3.91 -6.72 22.11
N ARG A 399 -4.18 -5.42 22.25
CA ARG A 399 -5.27 -4.92 23.08
C ARG A 399 -6.37 -4.35 22.19
N VAL A 400 -7.59 -4.81 22.39
CA VAL A 400 -8.79 -4.35 21.68
C VAL A 400 -9.75 -3.82 22.73
N GLY A 401 -9.94 -2.49 22.78
CA GLY A 401 -10.61 -1.83 23.91
C GLY A 401 -9.88 -2.10 25.22
N ASP A 402 -10.57 -2.67 26.21
CA ASP A 402 -9.97 -3.09 27.49
C ASP A 402 -9.49 -4.55 27.52
N ILE A 403 -9.76 -5.31 26.45
CA ILE A 403 -9.47 -6.74 26.40
C ILE A 403 -8.08 -6.95 25.78
N TRP A 404 -7.22 -7.62 26.53
CA TRP A 404 -5.98 -8.18 26.03
C TRP A 404 -6.24 -9.53 25.38
N TYR A 405 -5.69 -9.70 24.19
CA TYR A 405 -5.64 -10.99 23.49
C TYR A 405 -4.20 -11.45 23.42
N MET A 406 -3.96 -12.69 23.84
CA MET A 406 -2.66 -13.36 23.81
C MET A 406 -2.73 -14.56 22.88
N CYS A 407 -1.98 -14.51 21.78
CA CYS A 407 -1.77 -15.68 20.93
C CYS A 407 -0.43 -16.33 21.24
N GLY A 408 -0.31 -17.63 20.98
CA GLY A 408 0.94 -18.34 21.18
C GLY A 408 0.85 -19.81 20.82
N GLU A 409 1.99 -20.49 20.89
CA GLU A 409 2.14 -21.89 20.53
C GLU A 409 1.43 -22.81 21.52
N ASP A 410 0.59 -23.71 21.00
CA ASP A 410 0.03 -24.82 21.76
C ASP A 410 1.04 -25.96 21.89
N ARG A 411 1.77 -26.02 23.01
CA ARG A 411 2.73 -27.09 23.28
C ARG A 411 2.15 -28.18 24.20
N ALA A 412 0.82 -28.26 24.36
CA ALA A 412 0.15 -29.21 25.25
C ALA A 412 0.47 -30.69 24.97
N ALA A 413 0.75 -31.04 23.71
CA ALA A 413 1.13 -32.41 23.34
C ALA A 413 2.45 -32.88 23.99
N GLY A 414 3.23 -31.94 24.55
CA GLY A 414 4.46 -32.23 25.27
C GLY A 414 5.52 -32.89 24.38
N PRO A 415 6.49 -33.63 24.95
CA PRO A 415 7.58 -34.25 24.19
C PRO A 415 7.13 -35.30 23.17
N SER A 416 5.86 -35.68 23.15
CA SER A 416 5.31 -36.63 22.18
C SER A 416 5.09 -36.02 20.79
N ALA A 417 4.96 -34.70 20.68
CA ALA A 417 4.83 -33.98 19.41
C ALA A 417 5.33 -32.52 19.53
N PRO A 418 6.63 -32.30 19.87
CA PRO A 418 7.14 -30.96 20.11
C PRO A 418 7.09 -30.06 18.87
N TRP A 419 7.04 -30.64 17.67
CA TRP A 419 7.14 -29.91 16.40
C TRP A 419 5.81 -29.78 15.66
N THR A 420 4.68 -29.80 16.37
CA THR A 420 3.36 -29.59 15.77
C THR A 420 2.46 -28.68 16.63
N PRO A 421 2.91 -27.48 17.04
CA PRO A 421 2.05 -26.55 17.78
C PRO A 421 0.93 -25.99 16.88
N ASP A 422 -0.30 -26.02 17.40
CA ASP A 422 -1.35 -25.10 16.96
C ASP A 422 -1.03 -23.68 17.46
N VAL A 423 -1.80 -22.68 17.06
CA VAL A 423 -1.79 -21.35 17.69
C VAL A 423 -3.09 -21.13 18.44
N ASN A 424 -2.99 -21.09 19.76
CA ASN A 424 -4.10 -20.75 20.64
C ASN A 424 -4.25 -19.23 20.77
N LEU A 425 -5.46 -18.79 21.11
CA LEU A 425 -5.78 -17.44 21.53
C LEU A 425 -6.48 -17.47 22.89
N TYR A 426 -6.04 -16.59 23.78
CA TYR A 426 -6.66 -16.32 25.07
C TYR A 426 -7.03 -14.85 25.18
N SER A 427 -8.04 -14.52 25.97
CA SER A 427 -8.43 -13.14 26.29
C SER A 427 -8.40 -12.89 27.79
N SER A 428 -8.14 -11.64 28.19
CA SER A 428 -8.13 -11.21 29.59
C SER A 428 -8.33 -9.70 29.68
N VAL A 429 -9.01 -9.24 30.74
CA VAL A 429 -9.14 -7.80 31.05
C VAL A 429 -8.07 -7.33 32.04
N ASP A 430 -7.33 -8.26 32.65
CA ASP A 430 -6.42 -7.99 33.77
C ASP A 430 -5.04 -8.65 33.64
N LEU A 431 -4.75 -9.31 32.51
CA LEU A 431 -3.51 -10.07 32.24
C LEU A 431 -3.27 -11.27 33.18
N VAL A 432 -4.21 -11.60 34.06
CA VAL A 432 -4.10 -12.67 35.06
C VAL A 432 -5.12 -13.78 34.78
N ASN A 433 -6.39 -13.40 34.65
CA ASN A 433 -7.49 -14.29 34.40
C ASN A 433 -7.68 -14.45 32.89
N TRP A 434 -7.12 -15.52 32.35
CA TRP A 434 -7.16 -15.82 30.92
C TRP A 434 -8.34 -16.73 30.60
N LYS A 435 -9.16 -16.33 29.63
CA LYS A 435 -10.21 -17.16 29.03
C LYS A 435 -9.66 -17.74 27.73
N PHE A 436 -9.79 -19.06 27.52
CA PHE A 436 -9.49 -19.65 26.23
C PHE A 436 -10.55 -19.23 25.21
N GLU A 437 -10.12 -18.62 24.11
CA GLU A 437 -11.00 -18.23 23.01
C GLU A 437 -11.12 -19.39 22.02
N ARG A 438 -10.01 -19.76 21.38
CA ARG A 438 -9.95 -20.85 20.39
C ARG A 438 -8.52 -21.14 19.94
N LYS A 439 -8.38 -22.21 19.12
CA LYS A 439 -7.27 -22.38 18.18
C LYS A 439 -7.52 -21.49 16.96
N ILE A 440 -6.73 -20.44 16.80
CA ILE A 440 -6.87 -19.48 15.70
C ILE A 440 -6.17 -19.96 14.43
N ILE A 441 -5.09 -20.73 14.58
CA ILE A 441 -4.41 -21.45 13.49
C ILE A 441 -4.28 -22.90 13.94
N GLN A 442 -4.76 -23.84 13.11
CA GLN A 442 -4.86 -25.24 13.47
C GLN A 442 -4.15 -26.13 12.44
N ASN A 443 -3.31 -27.05 12.94
CA ASN A 443 -2.62 -28.08 12.19
C ASN A 443 -3.61 -28.88 11.32
N GLY A 444 -3.26 -29.10 10.05
CA GLY A 444 -4.06 -29.84 9.07
C GLY A 444 -5.39 -29.19 8.68
N VAL A 445 -5.79 -28.07 9.32
CA VAL A 445 -7.08 -27.39 9.09
C VAL A 445 -6.88 -26.03 8.46
N THR A 446 -6.06 -25.16 9.06
CA THR A 446 -5.76 -23.84 8.48
C THR A 446 -4.94 -23.98 7.19
N THR A 447 -4.06 -24.98 7.13
CA THR A 447 -3.38 -25.40 5.91
C THR A 447 -2.93 -26.86 6.01
N PRO A 448 -2.97 -27.66 4.92
CA PRO A 448 -2.73 -29.10 5.00
C PRO A 448 -1.32 -29.51 5.49
N GLU A 449 -0.30 -28.68 5.25
CA GLU A 449 1.09 -29.00 5.59
C GLU A 449 1.47 -28.69 7.05
N LEU A 450 0.69 -27.84 7.73
CA LEU A 450 0.94 -27.47 9.11
C LEU A 450 0.64 -28.66 10.04
N GLY A 451 1.59 -29.03 10.88
CA GLY A 451 1.56 -30.28 11.66
C GLY A 451 1.99 -31.52 10.85
N HIS A 452 2.20 -31.38 9.54
CA HIS A 452 2.58 -32.45 8.60
C HIS A 452 3.88 -32.11 7.87
N GLY A 453 4.93 -31.83 8.65
CA GLY A 453 6.25 -31.47 8.15
C GLY A 453 6.56 -29.97 8.24
N ARG A 454 5.53 -29.13 8.47
CA ARG A 454 5.69 -27.72 8.82
C ARG A 454 5.19 -27.41 10.23
N PHE A 455 5.80 -26.43 10.89
CA PHE A 455 5.37 -25.91 12.18
C PHE A 455 5.56 -24.41 12.32
N ILE A 456 4.93 -23.84 13.35
CA ILE A 456 4.93 -22.41 13.65
C ILE A 456 5.63 -22.17 14.97
N GLU A 457 6.39 -21.07 15.04
CA GLU A 457 6.88 -20.52 16.30
C GLU A 457 6.63 -19.01 16.37
N ARG A 458 6.56 -18.49 17.59
CA ARG A 458 6.45 -17.06 17.91
C ARG A 458 5.36 -16.32 17.11
N PRO A 459 4.12 -16.81 17.03
CA PRO A 459 3.06 -16.07 16.34
C PRO A 459 2.86 -14.70 17.00
N LYS A 460 2.73 -13.66 16.18
CA LYS A 460 2.48 -12.30 16.63
C LYS A 460 1.30 -11.69 15.91
N LEU A 461 0.43 -11.07 16.68
CA LEU A 461 -0.86 -10.55 16.24
C LEU A 461 -0.83 -9.02 16.14
N LEU A 462 -1.36 -8.48 15.06
CA LEU A 462 -1.51 -7.06 14.81
C LEU A 462 -2.86 -6.75 14.14
N TYR A 463 -3.29 -5.50 14.20
CA TYR A 463 -4.52 -5.03 13.56
C TYR A 463 -4.18 -4.02 12.46
N ASN A 464 -4.72 -4.25 11.27
CA ASN A 464 -4.61 -3.33 10.16
C ASN A 464 -5.83 -2.38 10.13
N PRO A 465 -5.65 -1.08 10.45
CA PRO A 465 -6.77 -0.13 10.45
C PRO A 465 -7.27 0.22 9.04
N LYS A 466 -6.46 0.04 7.99
CA LYS A 466 -6.83 0.29 6.59
C LYS A 466 -7.76 -0.80 6.07
N THR A 467 -7.42 -2.07 6.33
CA THR A 467 -8.20 -3.21 5.83
C THR A 467 -9.24 -3.73 6.82
N GLY A 468 -9.16 -3.34 8.09
CA GLY A 468 -10.00 -3.86 9.16
C GLY A 468 -9.70 -5.30 9.54
N LYS A 469 -8.58 -5.88 9.06
CA LYS A 469 -8.19 -7.27 9.33
C LYS A 469 -7.26 -7.37 10.53
N TYR A 470 -7.34 -8.49 11.23
CA TYR A 470 -6.33 -8.94 12.17
C TYR A 470 -5.36 -9.85 11.44
N VAL A 471 -4.06 -9.62 11.62
CA VAL A 471 -2.99 -10.32 10.90
C VAL A 471 -2.06 -10.99 11.89
N VAL A 472 -1.67 -12.24 11.63
CA VAL A 472 -0.63 -12.96 12.36
C VAL A 472 0.58 -13.14 11.46
N TRP A 473 1.75 -12.68 11.94
CA TRP A 473 3.06 -13.04 11.37
C TRP A 473 3.81 -13.97 12.33
N CYS A 474 4.50 -14.97 11.80
CA CYS A 474 5.21 -15.95 12.61
C CYS A 474 6.41 -16.57 11.89
N HIS A 475 7.26 -17.27 12.65
CA HIS A 475 8.27 -18.18 12.12
C HIS A 475 7.54 -19.41 11.55
N TYR A 476 7.92 -19.83 10.35
CA TYR A 476 7.33 -20.97 9.66
C TYR A 476 8.45 -21.92 9.24
N GLU A 477 8.46 -23.13 9.78
CA GLU A 477 9.66 -23.97 9.76
C GLU A 477 9.35 -25.43 9.45
N GLN A 478 10.40 -26.21 9.22
CA GLN A 478 10.37 -27.66 9.05
C GLN A 478 11.40 -28.33 9.97
N GLY A 479 11.31 -29.65 10.16
CA GLY A 479 12.02 -30.38 11.22
C GLY A 479 13.55 -30.19 11.32
N ASN A 480 14.24 -29.77 10.26
CA ASN A 480 15.69 -29.51 10.28
C ASN A 480 16.09 -28.03 10.35
N TYR A 481 15.13 -27.13 10.57
CA TYR A 481 15.33 -25.67 10.58
C TYR A 481 15.91 -25.08 9.29
N GLY A 482 15.79 -25.81 8.17
CA GLY A 482 16.35 -25.43 6.89
C GLY A 482 15.41 -24.58 6.03
N ALA A 483 14.10 -24.56 6.31
CA ALA A 483 13.17 -23.72 5.57
C ALA A 483 13.47 -22.25 5.92
N SER A 484 13.45 -21.94 7.22
CA SER A 484 13.70 -20.60 7.77
C SER A 484 12.84 -19.56 7.04
N GLU A 485 11.53 -19.77 7.10
CA GLU A 485 10.52 -18.98 6.42
C GLU A 485 9.67 -18.23 7.44
N ALA A 486 8.86 -17.32 6.94
CA ALA A 486 7.79 -16.68 7.68
C ALA A 486 6.44 -17.08 7.09
N ALA A 487 5.39 -16.87 7.86
CA ALA A 487 4.01 -17.01 7.39
C ALA A 487 3.17 -15.81 7.83
N CYS A 488 2.19 -15.48 7.01
CA CYS A 488 1.18 -14.45 7.23
C CYS A 488 -0.21 -15.09 7.17
N PHE A 489 -1.03 -14.82 8.19
CA PHE A 489 -2.41 -15.27 8.29
C PHE A 489 -3.31 -14.08 8.59
N GLU A 490 -4.57 -14.13 8.20
CA GLU A 490 -5.52 -13.06 8.46
C GLU A 490 -6.88 -13.56 8.95
N CYS A 491 -7.63 -12.68 9.63
CA CYS A 491 -9.02 -12.86 9.97
C CYS A 491 -9.75 -11.52 10.10
N ASP A 492 -11.06 -11.54 9.91
CA ASP A 492 -11.94 -10.39 10.18
C ASP A 492 -12.12 -10.13 11.68
N SER A 493 -12.01 -11.17 12.53
CA SER A 493 -12.14 -11.05 13.98
C SER A 493 -10.86 -11.45 14.69
N VAL A 494 -10.52 -10.75 15.77
CA VAL A 494 -9.38 -11.07 16.64
C VAL A 494 -9.45 -12.54 17.11
N ASN A 495 -10.66 -13.02 17.43
CA ASN A 495 -10.96 -14.38 17.88
C ASN A 495 -11.67 -15.24 16.81
N GLY A 496 -11.44 -14.97 15.52
CA GLY A 496 -11.94 -15.81 14.43
C GLY A 496 -10.99 -16.97 14.06
N PRO A 497 -11.39 -17.88 13.16
CA PRO A 497 -10.48 -18.84 12.54
C PRO A 497 -9.65 -18.13 11.45
N TYR A 498 -8.34 -18.11 11.59
CA TYR A 498 -7.46 -17.41 10.65
C TYR A 498 -7.23 -18.26 9.41
N ARG A 499 -7.10 -17.61 8.26
CA ARG A 499 -6.71 -18.24 6.99
C ARG A 499 -5.27 -17.87 6.63
N LYS A 500 -4.58 -18.76 5.93
CA LYS A 500 -3.23 -18.51 5.41
C LYS A 500 -3.30 -17.54 4.23
N VAL A 501 -2.51 -16.48 4.26
CA VAL A 501 -2.35 -15.52 3.16
C VAL A 501 -1.08 -15.82 2.39
N TRP A 502 0.03 -15.97 3.10
CA TRP A 502 1.35 -16.11 2.48
C TRP A 502 2.30 -16.93 3.36
N THR A 503 3.23 -17.65 2.73
CA THR A 503 4.35 -18.32 3.38
C THR A 503 5.59 -18.24 2.50
N GLY A 504 6.76 -18.05 3.09
CA GLY A 504 8.04 -18.09 2.36
C GLY A 504 9.13 -17.28 3.03
N ARG A 505 10.22 -17.05 2.30
CA ARG A 505 11.32 -16.20 2.76
C ARG A 505 11.01 -14.73 2.44
N PRO A 506 10.81 -13.84 3.44
CA PRO A 506 10.48 -12.44 3.17
C PRO A 506 11.60 -11.79 2.37
N LEU A 507 11.28 -11.29 1.18
CA LEU A 507 12.26 -10.75 0.22
C LEU A 507 13.46 -11.70 -0.03
N GLY A 508 13.19 -13.01 -0.10
CA GLY A 508 14.20 -14.05 -0.31
C GLY A 508 15.15 -14.27 0.88
N THR A 509 14.91 -13.63 2.02
CA THR A 509 15.77 -13.71 3.21
C THR A 509 15.31 -14.83 4.16
N LYS A 510 16.26 -15.63 4.66
CA LYS A 510 15.98 -16.60 5.75
C LYS A 510 15.50 -15.88 7.01
N SER A 511 14.44 -16.39 7.62
CA SER A 511 13.76 -15.79 8.76
C SER A 511 13.50 -16.85 9.82
N ARG A 512 13.98 -16.65 11.05
CA ARG A 512 13.70 -17.52 12.20
C ARG A 512 12.98 -16.75 13.31
N ASP A 513 13.54 -16.74 14.51
CA ASP A 513 13.06 -16.00 15.68
C ASP A 513 12.57 -14.61 15.31
N CYS A 514 11.29 -14.34 15.56
CA CYS A 514 10.62 -13.17 15.02
C CYS A 514 9.73 -12.42 16.01
N ASN A 515 9.43 -11.19 15.65
CA ASN A 515 8.40 -10.36 16.27
C ASN A 515 7.76 -9.41 15.26
N ILE A 516 6.78 -8.63 15.70
CA ILE A 516 6.19 -7.52 14.94
C ILE A 516 6.33 -6.21 15.71
N PHE A 517 6.28 -5.10 15.00
CA PHE A 517 6.16 -3.77 15.57
C PHE A 517 5.28 -2.91 14.65
N GLN A 518 4.21 -2.35 15.20
CA GLN A 518 3.37 -1.38 14.50
C GLN A 518 3.64 0.01 15.07
N ASP A 519 4.03 0.93 14.20
CA ASP A 519 4.32 2.30 14.59
C ASP A 519 3.05 3.16 14.67
N ASN A 520 3.17 4.33 15.29
CA ASN A 520 2.06 5.25 15.52
C ASN A 520 1.41 5.79 14.23
N ASP A 521 2.15 5.81 13.12
CA ASP A 521 1.64 6.22 11.81
C ASP A 521 0.92 5.09 11.05
N GLY A 522 0.83 3.90 11.66
CA GLY A 522 0.26 2.72 11.03
C GLY A 522 1.25 1.95 10.15
N THR A 523 2.52 2.32 10.09
CA THR A 523 3.52 1.48 9.42
C THR A 523 3.80 0.25 10.28
N ALA A 524 3.63 -0.94 9.71
CA ALA A 524 3.97 -2.19 10.39
C ALA A 524 5.29 -2.77 9.90
N TYR A 525 5.99 -3.42 10.82
CA TYR A 525 7.26 -4.09 10.60
C TYR A 525 7.19 -5.52 11.14
N PHE A 526 7.72 -6.45 10.37
CA PHE A 526 8.10 -7.78 10.83
C PHE A 526 9.60 -7.78 11.08
N ILE A 527 10.06 -8.19 12.25
CA ILE A 527 11.49 -8.32 12.55
C ILE A 527 11.81 -9.79 12.77
N SER A 528 12.89 -10.27 12.17
CA SER A 528 13.33 -11.65 12.40
C SER A 528 14.83 -11.81 12.40
N THR A 529 15.25 -12.94 12.92
CA THR A 529 16.64 -13.39 12.96
C THR A 529 17.01 -13.97 11.59
N THR A 530 18.05 -13.42 10.95
CA THR A 530 18.41 -13.72 9.55
C THR A 530 19.86 -14.19 9.41
N ASP A 531 20.19 -14.70 8.22
CA ASP A 531 21.56 -15.05 7.83
C ASP A 531 22.25 -16.01 8.81
N GLU A 532 21.62 -17.15 9.07
CA GLU A 532 22.06 -18.16 10.05
C GLU A 532 22.19 -17.62 11.48
N ASN A 533 21.20 -16.84 11.89
CA ASN A 533 21.10 -16.21 13.20
C ASN A 533 22.21 -15.20 13.50
N SER A 534 22.90 -14.71 12.47
CA SER A 534 23.97 -13.73 12.60
C SER A 534 23.43 -12.30 12.75
N ASN A 535 22.32 -11.99 12.08
CA ASN A 535 21.79 -10.65 11.92
C ASN A 535 20.32 -10.57 12.39
N LEU A 536 19.82 -9.36 12.63
CA LEU A 536 18.39 -9.08 12.67
C LEU A 536 17.96 -8.37 11.37
N GLY A 537 16.94 -8.88 10.70
CA GLY A 537 16.29 -8.24 9.56
C GLY A 537 15.00 -7.55 9.98
N LEU A 538 14.91 -6.24 9.78
CA LEU A 538 13.69 -5.46 9.96
C LEU A 538 13.00 -5.28 8.60
N PHE A 539 11.85 -5.90 8.42
CA PHE A 539 11.07 -5.88 7.20
C PHE A 539 9.88 -4.92 7.35
N ARG A 540 9.81 -3.87 6.54
CA ARG A 540 8.59 -3.06 6.43
C ARG A 540 7.53 -3.86 5.69
N LEU A 541 6.29 -3.86 6.18
CA LEU A 541 5.17 -4.53 5.54
C LEU A 541 4.46 -3.62 4.53
N SER A 542 3.76 -4.23 3.56
CA SER A 542 2.82 -3.57 2.64
C SER A 542 1.68 -2.91 3.40
N ASP A 543 0.92 -2.03 2.75
CA ASP A 543 -0.19 -1.30 3.37
C ASP A 543 -1.32 -2.20 3.92
N ASP A 544 -1.51 -3.37 3.32
CA ASP A 544 -2.43 -4.42 3.79
C ASP A 544 -1.80 -5.36 4.85
N TYR A 545 -0.51 -5.17 5.17
CA TYR A 545 0.33 -5.98 6.06
C TYR A 545 0.59 -7.43 5.61
N HIS A 546 0.25 -7.80 4.38
CA HIS A 546 0.33 -9.20 3.93
C HIS A 546 1.68 -9.59 3.31
N SER A 547 2.55 -8.62 3.02
CA SER A 547 3.85 -8.88 2.40
C SER A 547 4.95 -7.98 2.95
N ALA A 548 6.19 -8.46 2.92
CA ALA A 548 7.37 -7.63 3.19
C ALA A 548 7.80 -6.89 1.91
N VAL A 549 8.04 -5.58 2.02
CA VAL A 549 8.31 -4.70 0.86
C VAL A 549 9.65 -3.95 0.93
N GLU A 550 10.26 -3.85 2.12
CA GLU A 550 11.59 -3.24 2.33
C GLU A 550 12.31 -3.95 3.47
N LYS A 551 13.63 -4.11 3.41
CA LYS A 551 14.45 -4.74 4.47
C LYS A 551 15.58 -3.81 4.92
N SER A 552 15.75 -3.68 6.24
CA SER A 552 16.94 -3.12 6.89
C SER A 552 17.67 -4.19 7.70
N VAL A 553 19.00 -4.14 7.75
CA VAL A 553 19.82 -5.07 8.55
C VAL A 553 20.28 -4.38 9.83
N LEU A 554 19.99 -4.99 10.96
CA LEU A 554 20.31 -4.51 12.31
C LEU A 554 21.27 -5.48 13.00
N PHE A 555 22.14 -4.95 13.85
CA PHE A 555 23.08 -5.73 14.69
C PHE A 555 23.85 -6.82 13.92
N ALA A 556 24.36 -6.47 12.73
CA ALA A 556 25.01 -7.43 11.83
C ALA A 556 26.19 -8.14 12.51
N GLY A 557 26.23 -9.47 12.42
CA GLY A 557 27.28 -10.30 13.00
C GLY A 557 27.25 -10.43 14.53
N GLN A 558 26.23 -9.90 15.20
CA GLN A 558 26.18 -9.88 16.67
C GLN A 558 25.42 -11.07 17.28
N GLY A 559 24.79 -11.92 16.47
CA GLY A 559 24.17 -13.15 16.95
C GLY A 559 23.01 -12.91 17.92
N ARG A 560 22.08 -12.03 17.55
CA ARG A 560 20.92 -11.64 18.39
C ARG A 560 19.65 -12.32 17.91
N GLU A 561 18.78 -12.71 18.84
CA GLU A 561 17.49 -13.36 18.59
C GLU A 561 16.40 -12.79 19.52
N ALA A 562 15.18 -13.35 19.46
CA ALA A 562 14.03 -12.95 20.27
C ALA A 562 13.81 -11.43 20.40
N PRO A 563 13.78 -10.67 19.28
CA PRO A 563 13.65 -9.21 19.33
C PRO A 563 12.28 -8.81 19.89
N ALA A 564 12.21 -7.79 20.76
CA ALA A 564 10.97 -7.19 21.21
C ALA A 564 11.10 -5.66 21.24
N ILE A 565 10.33 -4.97 20.40
CA ILE A 565 10.42 -3.53 20.18
C ILE A 565 9.27 -2.80 20.89
N VAL A 566 9.57 -1.66 21.50
CA VAL A 566 8.57 -0.71 21.99
C VAL A 566 8.98 0.71 21.65
N ARG A 567 8.00 1.58 21.38
CA ARG A 567 8.22 3.01 21.21
C ARG A 567 7.89 3.77 22.50
N VAL A 568 8.81 4.62 22.94
CA VAL A 568 8.66 5.50 24.11
C VAL A 568 9.03 6.91 23.68
N GLY A 569 8.03 7.79 23.54
CA GLY A 569 8.21 9.12 23.00
C GLY A 569 8.73 9.08 21.55
N ASP A 570 9.86 9.74 21.32
CA ASP A 570 10.55 9.85 20.02
C ASP A 570 11.54 8.70 19.75
N ARG A 571 11.64 7.72 20.67
CA ARG A 571 12.63 6.63 20.59
C ARG A 571 11.99 5.26 20.49
N TYR A 572 12.65 4.38 19.77
CA TYR A 572 12.42 2.95 19.75
C TYR A 572 13.42 2.28 20.67
N PHE A 573 12.95 1.35 21.50
CA PHE A 573 13.76 0.50 22.36
C PHE A 573 13.56 -0.94 21.91
N MET A 574 14.62 -1.73 21.91
CA MET A 574 14.57 -3.15 21.56
C MET A 574 15.26 -3.97 22.64
N PHE A 575 14.54 -4.96 23.17
CA PHE A 575 15.13 -6.05 23.95
C PHE A 575 15.42 -7.23 23.03
N ASN A 576 16.48 -7.99 23.29
CA ASN A 576 16.84 -9.19 22.54
C ASN A 576 17.74 -10.12 23.38
N SER A 577 17.78 -11.40 23.02
CA SER A 577 18.66 -12.42 23.61
C SER A 577 19.82 -12.79 22.67
N ALA A 578 20.80 -13.50 23.20
CA ALA A 578 21.79 -14.24 22.39
C ALA A 578 21.21 -15.59 21.96
N CYS A 579 21.78 -16.22 20.92
CA CYS A 579 21.39 -17.55 20.46
C CYS A 579 22.01 -18.66 21.31
N SER A 580 21.26 -19.15 22.31
CA SER A 580 21.65 -20.29 23.18
C SER A 580 20.60 -21.40 23.24
N GLY A 581 19.72 -21.47 22.24
CA GLY A 581 18.60 -22.42 22.23
C GLY A 581 17.62 -22.09 23.36
N TRP A 582 17.26 -23.09 24.15
CA TRP A 582 16.32 -22.92 25.27
C TRP A 582 16.98 -22.35 26.54
N ASP A 583 18.31 -22.39 26.63
CA ASP A 583 19.02 -21.89 27.81
C ASP A 583 18.88 -20.37 27.89
N PRO A 584 18.45 -19.82 29.04
CA PRO A 584 18.34 -18.38 29.22
C PRO A 584 19.71 -17.71 29.23
N ASN A 585 19.77 -16.47 28.75
CA ASN A 585 21.01 -15.70 28.68
C ASN A 585 20.78 -14.22 29.03
N GLN A 586 21.86 -13.44 29.06
CA GLN A 586 21.81 -12.02 29.39
C GLN A 586 21.00 -11.26 28.33
N CYS A 587 19.80 -10.83 28.72
CA CYS A 587 19.00 -9.90 27.91
C CYS A 587 19.79 -8.60 27.68
N LYS A 588 19.71 -8.09 26.45
CA LYS A 588 20.32 -6.82 26.05
C LYS A 588 19.26 -5.85 25.56
N MET A 589 19.54 -4.56 25.71
CA MET A 589 18.75 -3.47 25.16
C MET A 589 19.60 -2.53 24.30
N SER A 590 18.99 -2.00 23.25
CA SER A 590 19.47 -0.87 22.45
C SER A 590 18.31 0.06 22.13
N TYR A 591 18.59 1.32 21.80
CA TYR A 591 17.58 2.29 21.37
C TYR A 591 18.03 3.12 20.16
N THR A 592 17.07 3.74 19.48
CA THR A 592 17.31 4.66 18.34
C THR A 592 16.14 5.65 18.21
N THR A 593 16.32 6.72 17.44
CA THR A 593 15.23 7.60 16.96
C THR A 593 14.81 7.29 15.52
N ASN A 594 15.50 6.37 14.84
CA ASN A 594 15.15 5.91 13.49
C ASN A 594 15.15 4.37 13.48
N ILE A 595 13.98 3.74 13.44
CA ILE A 595 13.87 2.28 13.56
C ILE A 595 14.75 1.49 12.58
N LYS A 596 15.06 2.07 11.41
CA LYS A 596 15.84 1.42 10.35
C LYS A 596 17.36 1.46 10.58
N SER A 597 17.88 2.33 11.44
CA SER A 597 19.32 2.53 11.62
C SER A 597 19.70 3.27 12.92
N GLY A 598 20.99 3.50 13.18
CA GLY A 598 21.42 4.36 14.30
C GLY A 598 21.16 3.79 15.71
N TRP A 599 20.90 2.48 15.82
CA TRP A 599 20.78 1.79 17.10
C TRP A 599 22.07 1.94 17.93
N THR A 600 21.92 2.25 19.22
CA THR A 600 23.05 2.31 20.16
C THR A 600 23.71 0.95 20.34
N GLY A 601 24.88 0.93 21.00
CA GLY A 601 25.46 -0.30 21.53
C GLY A 601 24.52 -1.03 22.50
N LEU A 602 24.74 -2.33 22.66
CA LEU A 602 23.94 -3.22 23.51
C LEU A 602 24.29 -3.03 25.00
N SER A 603 23.28 -2.76 25.83
CA SER A 603 23.37 -2.65 27.30
C SER A 603 22.70 -3.83 27.99
N ASN A 604 23.20 -4.27 29.15
CA ASN A 604 22.57 -5.36 29.91
C ASN A 604 21.23 -4.93 30.52
N VAL A 605 20.25 -5.84 30.51
CA VAL A 605 18.98 -5.71 31.24
C VAL A 605 18.80 -6.92 32.16
N GLY A 606 18.50 -6.65 33.44
CA GLY A 606 18.36 -7.71 34.44
C GLY A 606 19.69 -8.38 34.81
N ASN A 607 19.61 -9.62 35.29
CA ASN A 607 20.77 -10.44 35.63
C ASN A 607 21.33 -11.22 34.41
N TYR A 608 22.36 -12.05 34.63
CA TYR A 608 23.10 -12.75 33.57
C TYR A 608 22.27 -13.76 32.75
N ASN A 609 21.06 -14.11 33.19
CA ASN A 609 20.14 -15.04 32.53
C ASN A 609 18.72 -14.49 32.40
N ALA A 610 18.55 -13.15 32.40
CA ALA A 610 17.25 -12.49 32.22
C ALA A 610 16.12 -13.01 33.14
N TYR A 611 16.44 -13.30 34.40
CA TYR A 611 15.56 -13.89 35.40
C TYR A 611 14.98 -15.24 34.98
N ASP A 612 15.78 -16.02 34.26
CA ASP A 612 15.42 -17.31 33.69
C ASP A 612 14.26 -17.16 32.70
N THR A 613 14.44 -16.26 31.72
CA THR A 613 13.47 -16.00 30.65
C THR A 613 14.15 -15.66 29.32
N GLN A 614 13.40 -15.73 28.23
CA GLN A 614 13.75 -15.18 26.92
C GLN A 614 12.63 -14.23 26.45
N ALA A 615 12.98 -13.11 25.82
CA ALA A 615 12.02 -12.08 25.47
C ALA A 615 10.96 -12.57 24.46
N ALA A 616 9.72 -12.10 24.61
CA ALA A 616 8.62 -12.39 23.68
C ALA A 616 7.86 -11.13 23.26
N ALA A 617 7.58 -10.22 24.22
CA ALA A 617 6.87 -8.97 23.95
C ALA A 617 7.20 -7.87 24.97
N ILE A 618 6.85 -6.63 24.62
CA ILE A 618 6.80 -5.51 25.57
C ILE A 618 5.41 -4.87 25.44
N LEU A 619 4.61 -4.91 26.51
CA LEU A 619 3.25 -4.37 26.53
C LEU A 619 3.27 -2.91 26.98
N THR A 620 2.50 -2.07 26.31
CA THR A 620 2.29 -0.67 26.70
C THR A 620 0.97 -0.53 27.45
N ILE A 621 1.04 -0.21 28.74
CA ILE A 621 -0.13 0.01 29.61
C ILE A 621 -0.34 1.52 29.76
N LYS A 622 -1.27 2.09 28.98
CA LYS A 622 -1.68 3.49 29.10
C LYS A 622 -2.66 3.66 30.26
N GLY A 623 -2.16 4.07 31.42
CA GLY A 623 -2.98 4.42 32.59
C GLY A 623 -3.38 5.89 32.63
N THR A 624 -4.31 6.25 33.51
CA THR A 624 -4.75 7.65 33.73
C THR A 624 -3.68 8.51 34.41
N LYS A 625 -2.76 7.90 35.17
CA LYS A 625 -1.67 8.58 35.91
C LYS A 625 -0.34 8.56 35.16
N LYS A 626 -0.02 7.45 34.49
CA LYS A 626 1.22 7.25 33.73
C LYS A 626 1.07 6.11 32.74
N THR A 627 1.90 6.12 31.71
CA THR A 627 2.14 4.93 30.87
C THR A 627 3.18 4.04 31.55
N THR A 628 2.92 2.74 31.62
CA THR A 628 3.85 1.73 32.17
C THR A 628 4.14 0.70 31.10
N TYR A 629 5.36 0.19 31.04
CA TYR A 629 5.76 -0.86 30.10
C TYR A 629 5.98 -2.17 30.86
N LEU A 630 5.48 -3.28 30.31
CA LEU A 630 5.65 -4.61 30.88
C LEU A 630 6.47 -5.46 29.94
N TYR A 631 7.60 -5.97 30.41
CA TYR A 631 8.30 -7.05 29.73
C TYR A 631 7.48 -8.33 29.85
N VAL A 632 7.42 -9.10 28.77
CA VAL A 632 6.91 -10.47 28.73
C VAL A 632 7.98 -11.37 28.14
N GLY A 633 8.28 -12.45 28.85
CA GLY A 633 9.19 -13.48 28.38
C GLY A 633 8.74 -14.88 28.76
N ASP A 634 9.24 -15.85 28.02
CA ASP A 634 9.02 -17.27 28.29
C ASP A 634 10.16 -17.80 29.16
N ARG A 635 9.79 -18.53 30.22
CA ARG A 635 10.69 -19.46 30.90
C ARG A 635 10.50 -20.82 30.28
N TRP A 636 11.32 -21.10 29.27
CA TRP A 636 11.27 -22.33 28.50
C TRP A 636 11.65 -23.55 29.35
N GLN A 637 11.01 -24.68 29.08
CA GLN A 637 11.38 -25.99 29.62
C GLN A 637 11.43 -26.08 31.16
N ASP A 638 10.43 -25.51 31.84
CA ASP A 638 10.34 -25.55 33.31
C ASP A 638 9.06 -26.30 33.77
N PRO A 639 9.04 -27.66 33.76
CA PRO A 639 10.18 -28.56 33.52
C PRO A 639 10.31 -29.08 32.07
N ASP A 640 9.32 -28.86 31.21
CA ASP A 640 9.33 -29.27 29.80
C ASP A 640 8.64 -28.19 28.93
N LEU A 641 8.57 -28.41 27.61
CA LEU A 641 7.97 -27.42 26.69
C LEU A 641 6.51 -27.11 27.03
N ALA A 642 5.72 -28.11 27.46
CA ALA A 642 4.33 -27.91 27.86
C ALA A 642 4.22 -27.13 29.18
N GLY A 643 5.22 -27.28 30.06
CA GLY A 643 5.34 -26.59 31.35
C GLY A 643 5.94 -25.18 31.29
N THR A 644 6.34 -24.69 30.11
CA THR A 644 6.85 -23.33 29.91
C THR A 644 5.94 -22.28 30.57
N LYS A 645 6.55 -21.28 31.21
CA LYS A 645 5.81 -20.26 31.99
C LYS A 645 5.98 -18.89 31.33
N THR A 646 4.88 -18.15 31.23
CA THR A 646 4.93 -16.73 30.89
C THR A 646 5.32 -15.91 32.13
N ILE A 647 6.35 -15.10 32.02
CA ILE A 647 6.88 -14.25 33.09
C ILE A 647 6.71 -12.78 32.68
N ILE A 648 6.12 -11.98 33.58
CA ILE A 648 5.79 -10.57 33.31
C ILE A 648 6.31 -9.69 34.44
N PHE A 649 7.00 -8.61 34.11
CA PHE A 649 7.43 -7.60 35.09
C PHE A 649 7.54 -6.19 34.46
N PRO A 650 7.38 -5.11 35.25
CA PRO A 650 7.52 -3.75 34.74
C PRO A 650 8.97 -3.43 34.36
N VAL A 651 9.14 -2.62 33.31
CA VAL A 651 10.45 -2.17 32.79
C VAL A 651 10.52 -0.68 32.56
#